data_AF-A0A2S8WBR0-F1
#
_entry.id   AF-A0A2S8WBR0-F1
#
_cell.length_a   1.000
_cell.length_b   1.000
_cell.length_c   1.000
_cell.angle_alpha   90.00
_cell.angle_beta   90.00
_cell.angle_gamma   90.00
#
_symmetry.space_group_name_H-M   'P 1'
#
loop_
_entity.id
_entity.type
_entity.pdbx_description
1 polymer ?
#
loop_
_entity_poly.entity_id
_entity_poly.type
_entity_poly.pdbx_seq_one_letter_code
_entity_poly.pdbx_strand_id
1 'polypeptide(L)'
;MSPIKAAVLAIAILLSPSLAQTPALAQTAAPGDDLLRAVEVRAGGTSFAELEAFGEAAYKRHDREGLNRLYHVVWTTQNQGEFERAAFWNQRLEEKARVQRDQRYIQIARLNALTARYDLGDHSVEAEMSRMATNGVDWFVRAHAARLTALNLIDEDRVGEGLKLLNQAETDIPDSDPYAATAHAGLWEMTGMGLMKLNDVVGATIAFRRFEIDYADPTYPRPDFDSLYNLAKMAIQVGDLTKAQEYYAAHRRLSLRTGLPNLLVYDAGLCAQVANARDEPLEVLACLAPYGEDLTEGTYVLLDSLPVRAVARARTGDVDGARRDMDRLRTFNREGGVDTRVALAEAEVLFASGRSTEAYEVLRTYQRDRDIQSAQRFSAGIRQVTGDIQEQLDRRRQQLETARANTELQRTVIRWQNWIVGIGVVFMLSALLTLLWQWRQAGELRRARRRAEEASRAKSEFLANMSHEIRTPLNGVVAMADALGQRDLNLDEHEMVEVIRSSGATLERLLSDILDSARIESGQVTIETAPFHLGRAVQDVAALWRIPAEAKGVAVVAHVDPSFDRLVEGDAVRVRQVLTNLVSNALKFTTEGEVSLTVAPGEEGDVRFVVADTGVGFDEEQKARIFGRFQQADGSITRRFGGTGLGLAISRELVGLMGGWLECDSMPGQGSRFWFEIPLPSAEAAVETAETVQPVGDVREQPLRVLLADDHPANRKVVEIMLGATAMELVAVEDGAQALDLFKREAFDLVLMDMQMPVMDGLTATAAIRAFEAQAGRARTPILMLTANAMAEHVEAGRAAGADGHLTKPLTLAALFDGIGRAMADRARVEVA
;
A
#
# COMPACT_ATOMS: atom_id res chain seq x y z
N MET A 1 20.15 -16.20 16.87
CA MET A 1 20.08 -16.86 15.54
C MET A 1 20.11 -15.80 14.47
N SER A 2 21.28 -15.72 13.85
CA SER A 2 21.89 -14.76 12.91
C SER A 2 23.40 -14.99 13.13
N PRO A 3 24.35 -14.81 12.20
CA PRO A 3 24.33 -14.57 10.74
C PRO A 3 25.06 -15.72 9.99
N ILE A 4 25.25 -15.69 8.66
CA ILE A 4 26.40 -16.29 7.93
C ILE A 4 26.30 -16.03 6.39
N LYS A 5 27.42 -15.55 5.80
CA LYS A 5 27.81 -15.28 4.38
C LYS A 5 27.24 -14.00 3.74
N ALA A 6 27.96 -12.91 3.46
CA ALA A 6 29.40 -12.64 3.29
C ALA A 6 30.11 -13.51 2.24
N ALA A 7 30.07 -13.10 0.97
CA ALA A 7 31.22 -12.97 0.06
C ALA A 7 30.76 -12.61 -1.37
N VAL A 8 31.46 -11.64 -1.97
CA VAL A 8 31.49 -11.27 -3.41
C VAL A 8 30.25 -10.52 -3.95
N LEU A 9 30.34 -9.18 -3.99
CA LEU A 9 30.46 -8.41 -5.24
C LEU A 9 30.47 -6.90 -4.91
N ALA A 10 31.64 -6.27 -4.97
CA ALA A 10 31.79 -4.82 -4.84
C ALA A 10 32.44 -4.26 -6.11
N ILE A 11 31.67 -3.41 -6.80
CA ILE A 11 32.07 -2.10 -7.36
C ILE A 11 33.15 -2.08 -8.45
N ALA A 12 32.79 -1.68 -9.68
CA ALA A 12 33.20 -0.38 -10.24
C ALA A 12 32.65 -0.15 -11.66
N ILE A 13 32.13 1.06 -11.85
CA ILE A 13 31.63 1.71 -13.05
C ILE A 13 32.76 2.62 -13.63
N LEU A 14 32.75 2.84 -14.95
CA LEU A 14 33.41 3.91 -15.75
C LEU A 14 34.92 3.79 -16.10
N LEU A 15 35.22 3.60 -17.39
CA LEU A 15 35.99 4.52 -18.28
C LEU A 15 36.53 3.77 -19.54
N SER A 16 36.09 4.22 -20.73
CA SER A 16 36.55 3.89 -22.09
C SER A 16 37.98 4.42 -22.36
N PRO A 17 38.58 4.39 -23.59
CA PRO A 17 38.39 3.56 -24.80
C PRO A 17 39.75 3.02 -25.37
N SER A 18 39.79 2.00 -26.24
CA SER A 18 40.83 1.95 -27.29
C SER A 18 40.51 0.98 -28.45
N LEU A 19 40.61 1.60 -29.62
CA LEU A 19 40.86 1.13 -30.99
C LEU A 19 41.36 -0.29 -31.26
N ALA A 20 40.84 -0.79 -32.40
CA ALA A 20 41.48 -1.66 -33.38
C ALA A 20 41.64 -3.15 -33.02
N GLN A 21 40.82 -3.98 -33.64
CA GLN A 21 41.21 -4.74 -34.84
C GLN A 21 39.99 -5.50 -35.38
N THR A 22 39.57 -5.12 -36.59
CA THR A 22 38.76 -5.96 -37.46
C THR A 22 39.51 -7.27 -37.73
N PRO A 23 38.94 -8.45 -37.42
CA PRO A 23 39.42 -9.65 -38.06
C PRO A 23 38.87 -9.64 -39.49
N ALA A 24 39.80 -9.55 -40.45
CA ALA A 24 39.54 -9.95 -41.82
C ALA A 24 39.07 -11.42 -41.80
N LEU A 25 37.77 -11.63 -41.92
CA LEU A 25 37.21 -12.94 -42.22
C LEU A 25 37.08 -13.05 -43.74
N ALA A 26 37.89 -13.97 -44.25
CA ALA A 26 37.91 -14.62 -45.55
C ALA A 26 36.78 -14.26 -46.53
N GLN A 27 37.18 -14.05 -47.78
CA GLN A 27 36.29 -14.13 -48.95
C GLN A 27 35.50 -15.45 -48.88
N THR A 28 34.28 -15.40 -48.32
CA THR A 28 33.31 -16.49 -48.37
C THR A 28 32.76 -16.54 -49.80
N ALA A 29 32.74 -17.73 -50.38
CA ALA A 29 32.21 -17.98 -51.71
C ALA A 29 30.80 -17.37 -51.90
N ALA A 30 30.43 -17.02 -53.13
CA ALA A 30 29.11 -16.47 -53.39
C ALA A 30 28.03 -17.51 -53.00
N PRO A 31 26.86 -17.11 -52.48
CA PRO A 31 25.81 -18.02 -52.00
C PRO A 31 25.39 -19.14 -52.99
N GLY A 32 25.56 -18.91 -54.29
CA GLY A 32 25.26 -19.90 -55.35
C GLY A 32 26.31 -21.01 -55.50
N ASP A 33 27.58 -20.78 -55.15
CA ASP A 33 28.66 -21.77 -55.32
C ASP A 33 28.56 -22.89 -54.28
N ASP A 34 28.14 -22.53 -53.06
CA ASP A 34 27.83 -23.48 -52.00
C ASP A 34 26.59 -24.32 -52.35
N LEU A 35 25.58 -23.70 -52.98
CA LEU A 35 24.36 -24.40 -53.42
C LEU A 35 24.64 -25.41 -54.54
N LEU A 36 25.42 -25.02 -55.55
CA LEU A 36 25.85 -25.90 -56.63
C LEU A 36 26.50 -27.19 -56.09
N ARG A 37 27.50 -27.03 -55.22
CA ARG A 37 28.23 -28.15 -54.64
C ARG A 37 27.32 -29.02 -53.78
N ALA A 38 26.41 -28.43 -53.02
CA ALA A 38 25.45 -29.17 -52.19
C ALA A 38 24.53 -30.05 -53.04
N VAL A 39 23.96 -29.50 -54.12
CA VAL A 39 23.10 -30.27 -55.03
C VAL A 39 23.88 -31.39 -55.72
N GLU A 40 25.09 -31.13 -56.22
CA GLU A 40 25.92 -32.16 -56.86
C GLU A 40 26.28 -33.32 -55.92
N VAL A 41 26.64 -33.00 -54.67
CA VAL A 41 26.98 -34.02 -53.66
C VAL A 41 25.75 -34.86 -53.32
N ARG A 42 24.59 -34.23 -53.11
CA ARG A 42 23.36 -34.91 -52.72
C ARG A 42 22.78 -35.76 -53.85
N ALA A 43 22.54 -35.14 -55.00
CA ALA A 43 21.99 -35.82 -56.18
C ALA A 43 22.96 -36.86 -56.73
N GLY A 44 24.27 -36.59 -56.66
CA GLY A 44 25.30 -37.55 -57.06
C GLY A 44 25.53 -38.69 -56.06
N GLY A 45 25.07 -38.55 -54.82
CA GLY A 45 25.19 -39.55 -53.76
C GLY A 45 24.01 -40.51 -53.66
N THR A 46 22.97 -40.32 -54.49
CA THR A 46 21.77 -41.16 -54.51
C THR A 46 21.39 -41.51 -55.95
N SER A 47 20.48 -42.47 -56.13
CA SER A 47 20.02 -42.93 -57.45
C SER A 47 18.50 -43.16 -57.49
N PHE A 48 17.92 -43.14 -58.69
CA PHE A 48 16.51 -43.49 -58.87
C PHE A 48 16.19 -44.94 -58.46
N ALA A 49 17.15 -45.86 -58.59
CA ALA A 49 17.01 -47.23 -58.09
C ALA A 49 16.92 -47.27 -56.55
N GLU A 50 17.70 -46.45 -55.85
CA GLU A 50 17.58 -46.31 -54.38
C GLU A 50 16.27 -45.63 -53.99
N LEU A 51 15.78 -44.67 -54.76
CA LEU A 51 14.46 -44.05 -54.56
C LEU A 51 13.33 -45.09 -54.70
N GLU A 52 13.40 -45.97 -55.69
CA GLU A 52 12.44 -47.07 -55.86
C GLU A 52 12.52 -48.08 -54.69
N ALA A 53 13.73 -48.47 -54.28
CA ALA A 53 13.92 -49.35 -53.11
C ALA A 53 13.39 -48.71 -51.81
N PHE A 54 13.55 -47.39 -51.67
CA PHE A 54 13.00 -46.60 -50.57
C PHE A 54 11.47 -46.61 -50.58
N GLY A 55 10.83 -46.50 -51.75
CA GLY A 55 9.40 -46.65 -51.93
C GLY A 55 8.88 -48.04 -51.56
N GLU A 56 9.58 -49.10 -51.97
CA GLU A 56 9.24 -50.48 -51.59
C GLU A 56 9.36 -50.72 -50.09
N ALA A 57 10.38 -50.16 -49.45
CA ALA A 57 10.52 -50.21 -47.99
C ALA A 57 9.41 -49.43 -47.28
N ALA A 58 9.04 -48.26 -47.81
CA ALA A 58 7.96 -47.43 -47.29
C ALA A 58 6.59 -48.12 -47.36
N TYR A 59 6.30 -48.81 -48.46
CA TYR A 59 5.04 -49.54 -48.65
C TYR A 59 4.84 -50.66 -47.60
N LYS A 60 5.91 -51.22 -47.05
CA LYS A 60 5.87 -52.24 -45.98
C LYS A 60 5.58 -51.65 -44.59
N ARG A 61 5.70 -50.34 -44.41
CA ARG A 61 5.44 -49.67 -43.11
C ARG A 61 3.94 -49.52 -42.85
N HIS A 62 3.57 -49.31 -41.59
CA HIS A 62 2.17 -49.16 -41.16
C HIS A 62 1.92 -47.86 -40.39
N ASP A 63 2.83 -46.91 -40.52
CA ASP A 63 2.76 -45.59 -39.88
C ASP A 63 2.74 -44.47 -40.93
N ARG A 64 2.51 -43.25 -40.44
CA ARG A 64 2.44 -42.04 -41.27
C ARG A 64 3.77 -41.69 -41.94
N GLU A 65 4.89 -42.13 -41.35
CA GLU A 65 6.21 -42.03 -41.98
C GLU A 65 6.27 -42.84 -43.28
N GLY A 66 5.68 -44.05 -43.30
CA GLY A 66 5.53 -44.81 -44.54
C GLY A 66 4.75 -44.06 -45.63
N LEU A 67 3.69 -43.34 -45.27
CA LEU A 67 2.92 -42.53 -46.20
C LEU A 67 3.71 -41.31 -46.69
N ASN A 68 4.43 -40.61 -45.80
CA ASN A 68 5.29 -39.49 -46.16
C ASN A 68 6.41 -39.89 -47.13
N ARG A 69 7.03 -41.05 -46.91
CA ARG A 69 8.04 -41.61 -47.83
C ARG A 69 7.47 -41.99 -49.19
N LEU A 70 6.29 -42.59 -49.24
CA LEU A 70 5.61 -42.87 -50.50
C LEU A 70 5.27 -41.58 -51.24
N TYR A 71 4.78 -40.56 -50.54
CA TYR A 71 4.57 -39.22 -51.09
C TYR A 71 5.86 -38.64 -51.67
N HIS A 72 6.97 -38.70 -50.93
CA HIS A 72 8.29 -38.26 -51.40
C HIS A 72 8.69 -38.92 -52.72
N VAL A 73 8.55 -40.25 -52.81
CA VAL A 73 8.83 -41.00 -54.05
C VAL A 73 7.95 -40.53 -55.20
N VAL A 74 6.64 -40.35 -54.97
CA VAL A 74 5.71 -39.84 -56.00
C VAL A 74 6.16 -38.47 -56.49
N TRP A 75 6.39 -37.54 -55.57
CA TRP A 75 6.73 -36.15 -55.89
C TRP A 75 8.07 -36.05 -56.63
N THR A 76 9.14 -36.70 -56.14
CA THR A 76 10.44 -36.69 -56.80
C THR A 76 10.37 -37.32 -58.19
N THR A 77 9.60 -38.41 -58.36
CA THR A 77 9.44 -39.05 -59.67
C THR A 77 8.65 -38.18 -60.64
N GLN A 78 7.58 -37.53 -60.16
CA GLN A 78 6.74 -36.67 -60.96
C GLN A 78 7.50 -35.42 -61.44
N ASN A 79 8.24 -34.76 -60.56
CA ASN A 79 9.03 -33.57 -60.91
C ASN A 79 10.08 -33.85 -61.99
N GLN A 80 10.56 -35.08 -62.11
CA GLN A 80 11.56 -35.50 -63.11
C GLN A 80 10.92 -35.93 -64.44
N GLY A 81 9.61 -35.75 -64.61
CA GLY A 81 8.87 -36.06 -65.83
C GLY A 81 8.56 -37.55 -66.04
N GLU A 82 8.70 -38.40 -65.02
CA GLU A 82 8.38 -39.83 -65.08
C GLU A 82 6.92 -40.08 -64.66
N PHE A 83 5.97 -39.51 -65.41
CA PHE A 83 4.54 -39.48 -65.03
C PHE A 83 3.90 -40.86 -64.80
N GLU A 84 4.23 -41.86 -65.63
CA GLU A 84 3.70 -43.22 -65.46
C GLU A 84 4.19 -43.87 -64.16
N ARG A 85 5.49 -43.71 -63.84
CA ARG A 85 6.06 -44.21 -62.58
C ARG A 85 5.47 -43.48 -61.39
N ALA A 86 5.30 -42.16 -61.49
CA ALA A 86 4.68 -41.36 -60.45
C ALA A 86 3.23 -41.80 -60.19
N ALA A 87 2.45 -42.06 -61.25
CA ALA A 87 1.08 -42.56 -61.15
C ALA A 87 1.02 -43.92 -60.45
N PHE A 88 1.94 -44.84 -60.77
CA PHE A 88 2.06 -46.13 -60.09
C PHE A 88 2.30 -45.98 -58.59
N TRP A 89 3.27 -45.16 -58.19
CA TRP A 89 3.56 -44.92 -56.77
C TRP A 89 2.41 -44.19 -56.07
N ASN A 90 1.71 -43.30 -56.78
CA ASN A 90 0.58 -42.56 -56.23
C ASN A 90 -0.62 -43.48 -55.94
N GLN A 91 -0.87 -44.47 -56.80
CA GLN A 91 -1.87 -45.50 -56.54
C GLN A 91 -1.55 -46.29 -55.26
N ARG A 92 -0.27 -46.64 -55.06
CA ARG A 92 0.18 -47.32 -53.83
C ARG A 92 0.05 -46.44 -52.58
N LEU A 93 0.37 -45.15 -52.70
CA LEU A 93 0.14 -44.17 -51.63
C LEU A 93 -1.34 -44.11 -51.26
N GLU A 94 -2.23 -44.00 -52.26
CA GLU A 94 -3.67 -43.93 -52.04
C GLU A 94 -4.20 -45.20 -51.35
N GLU A 95 -3.84 -46.37 -51.87
CA GLU A 95 -4.24 -47.66 -51.30
C GLU A 95 -3.82 -47.75 -49.83
N LYS A 96 -2.54 -47.44 -49.55
CA LYS A 96 -2.01 -47.51 -48.19
C LYS A 96 -2.66 -46.49 -47.25
N ALA A 97 -2.88 -45.27 -47.71
CA ALA A 97 -3.55 -44.22 -46.94
C ALA A 97 -5.01 -44.60 -46.61
N ARG A 98 -5.73 -45.23 -47.55
CA ARG A 98 -7.08 -45.77 -47.33
C ARG A 98 -7.10 -46.88 -46.29
N VAL A 99 -6.14 -47.81 -46.35
CA VAL A 99 -5.99 -48.88 -45.34
C VAL A 99 -5.72 -48.30 -43.95
N GLN A 100 -4.86 -47.29 -43.85
CA GLN A 100 -4.55 -46.59 -42.59
C GLN A 100 -5.64 -45.59 -42.16
N ARG A 101 -6.65 -45.34 -43.00
CA ARG A 101 -7.69 -44.31 -42.82
C ARG A 101 -7.14 -42.89 -42.61
N ASP A 102 -6.00 -42.59 -43.24
CA ASP A 102 -5.35 -41.29 -43.13
C ASP A 102 -5.88 -40.31 -44.18
N GLN A 103 -6.75 -39.39 -43.76
CA GLN A 103 -7.41 -38.44 -44.68
C GLN A 103 -6.44 -37.47 -45.35
N ARG A 104 -5.34 -37.09 -44.69
CA ARG A 104 -4.33 -36.17 -45.26
C ARG A 104 -3.74 -36.80 -46.52
N TYR A 105 -3.25 -38.03 -46.42
CA TYR A 105 -2.59 -38.68 -47.56
C TYR A 105 -3.56 -39.21 -48.63
N ILE A 106 -4.83 -39.47 -48.29
CA ILE A 106 -5.88 -39.70 -49.30
C ILE A 106 -6.08 -38.43 -50.15
N GLN A 107 -6.11 -37.26 -49.52
CA GLN A 107 -6.25 -35.99 -50.23
C GLN A 107 -4.98 -35.61 -51.01
N ILE A 108 -3.79 -35.91 -50.48
CA ILE A 108 -2.53 -35.75 -51.23
C ILE A 108 -2.51 -36.65 -52.47
N ALA A 109 -2.90 -37.92 -52.36
CA ALA A 109 -2.93 -38.80 -53.51
C ALA A 109 -3.93 -38.32 -54.58
N ARG A 110 -5.09 -37.79 -54.15
CA ARG A 110 -6.04 -37.12 -55.06
C ARG A 110 -5.41 -35.89 -55.72
N LEU A 111 -4.73 -35.04 -54.95
CA LEU A 111 -4.07 -33.85 -55.46
C LEU A 111 -3.02 -34.22 -56.53
N ASN A 112 -2.15 -35.20 -56.26
CA ASN A 112 -1.17 -35.70 -57.21
C ASN A 112 -1.82 -36.19 -58.52
N ALA A 113 -2.97 -36.87 -58.43
CA ALA A 113 -3.71 -37.31 -59.61
C ALA A 113 -4.31 -36.14 -60.42
N LEU A 114 -4.74 -35.07 -59.76
CA LEU A 114 -5.15 -33.83 -60.43
C LEU A 114 -3.96 -33.16 -61.10
N THR A 115 -2.81 -33.10 -60.43
CA THR A 115 -1.58 -32.54 -61.00
C THR A 115 -1.14 -33.30 -62.24
N ALA A 116 -1.12 -34.64 -62.20
CA ALA A 116 -0.75 -35.43 -63.37
C ALA A 116 -1.69 -35.17 -64.57
N ARG A 117 -3.00 -34.94 -64.33
CA ARG A 117 -3.93 -34.54 -65.39
C ARG A 117 -3.62 -33.14 -65.93
N TYR A 118 -3.34 -32.20 -65.03
CA TYR A 118 -2.95 -30.85 -65.40
C TYR A 118 -1.67 -30.84 -66.26
N ASP A 119 -0.65 -31.58 -65.84
CA ASP A 119 0.63 -31.71 -66.56
C ASP A 119 0.46 -32.35 -67.96
N LEU A 120 -0.58 -33.18 -68.14
CA LEU A 120 -0.99 -33.75 -69.42
C LEU A 120 -1.91 -32.83 -70.25
N GLY A 121 -2.16 -31.60 -69.81
CA GLY A 121 -2.90 -30.57 -70.53
C GLY A 121 -4.39 -30.43 -70.17
N ASP A 122 -4.88 -31.14 -69.16
CA ASP A 122 -6.26 -31.00 -68.70
C ASP A 122 -6.41 -29.86 -67.69
N HIS A 123 -6.61 -28.64 -68.19
CA HIS A 123 -6.79 -27.45 -67.34
C HIS A 123 -8.14 -27.41 -66.58
N SER A 124 -9.07 -28.34 -66.82
CA SER A 124 -10.37 -28.35 -66.10
C SER A 124 -10.24 -28.63 -64.60
N VAL A 125 -9.12 -29.22 -64.18
CA VAL A 125 -8.82 -29.57 -62.79
C VAL A 125 -8.34 -28.39 -61.95
N GLU A 126 -7.97 -27.28 -62.58
CA GLU A 126 -7.34 -26.14 -61.92
C GLU A 126 -8.23 -25.51 -60.83
N ALA A 127 -9.53 -25.39 -61.11
CA ALA A 127 -10.50 -24.86 -60.15
C ALA A 127 -10.66 -25.76 -58.91
N GLU A 128 -10.42 -27.07 -59.04
CA GLU A 128 -10.41 -27.99 -57.90
C GLU A 128 -9.13 -27.83 -57.08
N MET A 129 -7.97 -27.78 -57.74
CA MET A 129 -6.67 -27.58 -57.09
C MET A 129 -6.64 -26.24 -56.30
N SER A 130 -7.11 -25.15 -56.92
CA SER A 130 -7.23 -23.84 -56.27
C SER A 130 -8.18 -23.83 -55.08
N ARG A 131 -9.27 -24.61 -55.12
CA ARG A 131 -10.16 -24.79 -53.97
C ARG A 131 -9.49 -25.58 -52.84
N MET A 132 -8.68 -26.58 -53.16
CA MET A 132 -7.91 -27.31 -52.15
C MET A 132 -6.85 -26.41 -51.49
N ALA A 133 -6.21 -25.52 -52.24
CA ALA A 133 -5.22 -24.56 -51.73
C ALA A 133 -5.84 -23.55 -50.76
N THR A 134 -7.04 -23.02 -51.08
CA THR A 134 -7.69 -21.94 -50.32
C THR A 134 -8.61 -22.43 -49.21
N ASN A 135 -9.36 -23.51 -49.44
CA ASN A 135 -10.43 -23.98 -48.55
C ASN A 135 -10.16 -25.37 -47.95
N GLY A 136 -9.00 -26.00 -48.23
CA GLY A 136 -8.64 -27.28 -47.64
C GLY A 136 -8.61 -27.22 -46.11
N VAL A 137 -9.08 -28.25 -45.41
CA VAL A 137 -9.13 -28.23 -43.94
C VAL A 137 -7.76 -28.55 -43.33
N ASP A 138 -7.04 -29.52 -43.91
CA ASP A 138 -5.72 -29.92 -43.45
C ASP A 138 -4.63 -29.00 -44.04
N TRP A 139 -3.79 -28.43 -43.18
CA TRP A 139 -2.74 -27.48 -43.56
C TRP A 139 -1.71 -28.08 -44.52
N PHE A 140 -1.42 -29.39 -44.39
CA PHE A 140 -0.42 -30.06 -45.23
C PHE A 140 -0.97 -30.19 -46.65
N VAL A 141 -2.23 -30.58 -46.79
CA VAL A 141 -2.92 -30.62 -48.09
C VAL A 141 -3.00 -29.21 -48.69
N ARG A 142 -3.36 -28.19 -47.91
CA ARG A 142 -3.38 -26.79 -48.37
C ARG A 142 -2.02 -26.35 -48.88
N ALA A 143 -0.94 -26.60 -48.14
CA ALA A 143 0.42 -26.20 -48.55
C ALA A 143 0.83 -26.84 -49.87
N HIS A 144 0.54 -28.13 -50.06
CA HIS A 144 0.86 -28.84 -51.31
C HIS A 144 0.00 -28.35 -52.49
N ALA A 145 -1.28 -28.05 -52.26
CA ALA A 145 -2.15 -27.49 -53.27
C ALA A 145 -1.74 -26.04 -53.62
N ALA A 146 -1.38 -25.24 -52.61
CA ALA A 146 -0.90 -23.88 -52.77
C ALA A 146 0.38 -23.82 -53.60
N ARG A 147 1.32 -24.76 -53.41
CA ARG A 147 2.51 -24.92 -54.25
C ARG A 147 2.15 -25.00 -55.74
N LEU A 148 1.22 -25.89 -56.07
CA LEU A 148 0.81 -26.16 -57.45
C LEU A 148 0.01 -25.01 -58.04
N THR A 149 -0.95 -24.46 -57.28
CA THR A 149 -1.70 -23.27 -57.71
C THR A 149 -0.79 -22.06 -57.91
N ALA A 150 0.22 -21.88 -57.05
CA ALA A 150 1.18 -20.80 -57.20
C ALA A 150 2.06 -20.97 -58.45
N LEU A 151 2.47 -22.20 -58.80
CA LEU A 151 3.17 -22.47 -60.05
C LEU A 151 2.35 -22.01 -61.26
N ASN A 152 1.07 -22.38 -61.32
CA ASN A 152 0.17 -21.96 -62.38
C ASN A 152 0.05 -20.43 -62.46
N LEU A 153 -0.11 -19.76 -61.30
CA LEU A 153 -0.16 -18.30 -61.23
C LEU A 153 1.16 -17.65 -61.71
N ILE A 154 2.31 -18.26 -61.40
CA ILE A 154 3.63 -17.79 -61.85
C ILE A 154 3.77 -17.95 -63.37
N ASP A 155 3.26 -19.04 -63.93
CA ASP A 155 3.27 -19.29 -65.38
C ASP A 155 2.31 -18.36 -66.14
N GLU A 156 1.20 -17.95 -65.52
CA GLU A 156 0.28 -16.91 -66.03
C GLU A 156 0.79 -15.46 -65.86
N ASP A 157 2.05 -15.27 -65.48
CA ASP A 157 2.65 -13.97 -65.14
C ASP A 157 1.96 -13.22 -63.96
N ARG A 158 1.13 -13.92 -63.16
CA ARG A 158 0.50 -13.44 -61.91
C ARG A 158 1.36 -13.77 -60.69
N VAL A 159 2.67 -13.54 -60.82
CA VAL A 159 3.70 -13.93 -59.84
C VAL A 159 3.40 -13.43 -58.42
N GLY A 160 2.89 -12.21 -58.28
CA GLY A 160 2.57 -11.64 -56.96
C GLY A 160 1.45 -12.36 -56.22
N GLU A 161 0.43 -12.83 -56.95
CA GLU A 161 -0.64 -13.64 -56.36
C GLU A 161 -0.12 -15.01 -55.95
N GLY A 162 0.74 -15.62 -56.77
CA GLY A 162 1.42 -16.89 -56.45
C GLY A 162 2.27 -16.78 -55.20
N LEU A 163 3.17 -15.79 -55.11
CA LEU A 163 4.03 -15.58 -53.94
C LEU A 163 3.21 -15.28 -52.67
N LYS A 164 2.12 -14.52 -52.79
CA LYS A 164 1.21 -14.26 -51.67
C LYS A 164 0.54 -15.54 -51.18
N LEU A 165 0.07 -16.40 -52.09
CA LEU A 165 -0.51 -17.69 -51.76
C LEU A 165 0.49 -18.61 -51.05
N LEU A 166 1.73 -18.67 -51.53
CA LEU A 166 2.81 -19.45 -50.90
C LEU A 166 3.11 -18.96 -49.47
N ASN A 167 3.21 -17.65 -49.26
CA ASN A 167 3.46 -17.06 -47.94
C ASN A 167 2.29 -17.31 -46.95
N GLN A 168 1.04 -17.25 -47.45
CA GLN A 168 -0.13 -17.60 -46.65
C GLN A 168 -0.10 -19.07 -46.24
N ALA A 169 0.20 -19.97 -47.18
CA ALA A 169 0.33 -21.39 -46.89
C ALA A 169 1.48 -21.70 -45.93
N GLU A 170 2.61 -20.99 -46.03
CA GLU A 170 3.75 -21.14 -45.12
C GLU A 170 3.37 -20.77 -43.67
N THR A 171 2.59 -19.71 -43.50
CA THR A 171 2.13 -19.25 -42.18
C THR A 171 1.21 -20.26 -41.48
N ASP A 172 0.51 -21.10 -42.25
CA ASP A 172 -0.38 -22.13 -41.75
C ASP A 172 0.35 -23.40 -41.29
N ILE A 173 1.64 -23.55 -41.59
CA ILE A 173 2.44 -24.74 -41.24
C ILE A 173 2.82 -24.68 -39.75
N PRO A 174 2.44 -25.68 -38.94
CA PRO A 174 2.83 -25.74 -37.54
C PRO A 174 4.28 -26.23 -37.38
N ASP A 175 5.13 -25.43 -36.72
CA ASP A 175 6.56 -25.74 -36.47
C ASP A 175 6.81 -27.08 -35.77
N SER A 176 5.82 -27.60 -35.03
CA SER A 176 5.94 -28.81 -34.22
C SER A 176 5.52 -30.11 -34.93
N ASP A 177 4.91 -30.03 -36.13
CA ASP A 177 4.50 -31.23 -36.86
C ASP A 177 5.73 -31.86 -37.55
N PRO A 178 5.98 -33.17 -37.40
CA PRO A 178 7.13 -33.84 -37.99
C PRO A 178 7.26 -33.70 -39.51
N TYR A 179 6.17 -33.39 -40.21
CA TYR A 179 6.14 -33.26 -41.67
C TYR A 179 6.13 -31.80 -42.16
N ALA A 180 6.32 -30.82 -41.26
CA ALA A 180 6.40 -29.40 -41.59
C ALA A 180 7.52 -29.13 -42.60
N ALA A 181 8.71 -29.71 -42.40
CA ALA A 181 9.85 -29.54 -43.30
C ALA A 181 9.54 -29.97 -44.74
N THR A 182 8.85 -31.10 -44.93
CA THR A 182 8.40 -31.58 -46.25
C THR A 182 7.54 -30.53 -46.97
N ALA A 183 6.58 -29.93 -46.25
CA ALA A 183 5.72 -28.91 -46.82
C ALA A 183 6.48 -27.60 -47.13
N HIS A 184 7.37 -27.16 -46.23
CA HIS A 184 8.21 -25.98 -46.46
C HIS A 184 9.10 -26.15 -47.69
N ALA A 185 9.72 -27.31 -47.90
CA ALA A 185 10.58 -27.56 -49.04
C ALA A 185 9.86 -27.23 -50.36
N GLY A 186 8.65 -27.78 -50.55
CA GLY A 186 7.86 -27.51 -51.76
C GLY A 186 7.44 -26.04 -51.92
N LEU A 187 7.11 -25.33 -50.84
CA LEU A 187 6.77 -23.90 -50.92
C LEU A 187 7.99 -23.05 -51.32
N TRP A 188 9.17 -23.34 -50.76
CA TRP A 188 10.40 -22.62 -51.06
C TRP A 188 10.92 -22.87 -52.48
N GLU A 189 10.68 -24.05 -53.03
CA GLU A 189 10.93 -24.35 -54.45
C GLU A 189 10.17 -23.37 -55.37
N MET A 190 8.85 -23.22 -55.16
CA MET A 190 8.03 -22.31 -55.97
C MET A 190 8.29 -20.84 -55.68
N THR A 191 8.61 -20.48 -54.43
CA THR A 191 9.06 -19.13 -54.09
C THR A 191 10.31 -18.77 -54.87
N GLY A 192 11.26 -19.70 -54.99
CA GLY A 192 12.45 -19.54 -55.83
C GLY A 192 12.10 -19.26 -57.30
N MET A 193 11.17 -20.02 -57.87
CA MET A 193 10.71 -19.80 -59.26
C MET A 193 10.01 -18.44 -59.44
N GLY A 194 9.17 -18.04 -58.50
CA GLY A 194 8.50 -16.73 -58.54
C GLY A 194 9.48 -15.56 -58.44
N LEU A 195 10.45 -15.63 -57.53
CA LEU A 195 11.49 -14.61 -57.38
C LEU A 195 12.40 -14.53 -58.61
N MET A 196 12.70 -15.68 -59.24
CA MET A 196 13.43 -15.75 -60.51
C MET A 196 12.67 -15.00 -61.63
N LYS A 197 11.35 -15.16 -61.73
CA LYS A 197 10.51 -14.41 -62.69
C LYS A 197 10.50 -12.89 -62.44
N LEU A 198 10.71 -12.46 -61.19
CA LEU A 198 10.86 -11.05 -60.81
C LEU A 198 12.30 -10.51 -60.95
N ASN A 199 13.24 -11.31 -61.47
CA ASN A 199 14.69 -11.00 -61.52
C ASN A 199 15.35 -10.80 -60.13
N ASP A 200 14.76 -11.28 -59.04
CA ASP A 200 15.41 -11.24 -57.72
C ASP A 200 16.39 -12.40 -57.55
N VAL A 201 17.65 -12.15 -57.94
CA VAL A 201 18.64 -13.22 -58.00
C VAL A 201 19.00 -13.79 -56.64
N VAL A 202 19.19 -12.88 -55.70
CA VAL A 202 19.63 -13.21 -54.35
C VAL A 202 18.49 -13.93 -53.62
N GLY A 203 17.26 -13.41 -53.72
CA GLY A 203 16.09 -14.02 -53.10
C GLY A 203 15.83 -15.44 -53.61
N ALA A 204 15.86 -15.66 -54.93
CA ALA A 204 15.66 -16.99 -55.48
C ALA A 204 16.78 -17.98 -55.10
N THR A 205 18.04 -17.53 -55.06
CA THR A 205 19.16 -18.38 -54.59
C THR A 205 18.97 -18.82 -53.14
N ILE A 206 18.51 -17.92 -52.28
CA ILE A 206 18.19 -18.24 -50.87
C ILE A 206 17.01 -19.22 -50.79
N ALA A 207 15.97 -19.01 -51.60
CA ALA A 207 14.81 -19.89 -51.63
C ALA A 207 15.17 -21.31 -52.08
N PHE A 208 15.96 -21.45 -53.16
CA PHE A 208 16.45 -22.76 -53.59
C PHE A 208 17.39 -23.40 -52.56
N ARG A 209 18.21 -22.62 -51.85
CA ARG A 209 19.00 -23.15 -50.73
C ARG A 209 18.13 -23.72 -49.62
N ARG A 210 17.03 -23.04 -49.26
CA ARG A 210 16.09 -23.53 -48.26
C ARG A 210 15.44 -24.85 -48.69
N PHE A 211 15.04 -24.93 -49.96
CA PHE A 211 14.51 -26.16 -50.56
C PHE A 211 15.52 -27.31 -50.57
N GLU A 212 16.76 -27.04 -51.01
CA GLU A 212 17.74 -28.10 -51.26
C GLU A 212 18.53 -28.53 -50.01
N ILE A 213 18.70 -27.64 -49.03
CA ILE A 213 19.57 -27.85 -47.86
C ILE A 213 18.77 -27.75 -46.57
N ASP A 214 18.11 -26.62 -46.31
CA ASP A 214 17.60 -26.33 -44.97
C ASP A 214 16.39 -27.20 -44.60
N TYR A 215 15.52 -27.51 -45.56
CA TYR A 215 14.32 -28.33 -45.38
C TYR A 215 14.42 -29.74 -45.99
N ALA A 216 15.59 -30.11 -46.52
CA ALA A 216 15.82 -31.44 -47.06
C ALA A 216 16.09 -32.45 -45.91
N ASP A 217 15.38 -33.57 -45.91
CA ASP A 217 15.70 -34.68 -45.01
C ASP A 217 16.91 -35.46 -45.56
N PRO A 218 18.06 -35.48 -44.87
CA PRO A 218 19.26 -36.16 -45.35
C PRO A 218 19.13 -37.69 -45.39
N THR A 219 18.10 -38.26 -44.77
CA THR A 219 17.82 -39.70 -44.78
C THR A 219 16.98 -40.13 -45.98
N TYR A 220 16.43 -39.17 -46.75
CA TYR A 220 15.61 -39.43 -47.92
C TYR A 220 16.47 -39.37 -49.18
N PRO A 221 16.38 -40.36 -50.09
CA PRO A 221 17.10 -40.29 -51.35
C PRO A 221 16.56 -39.14 -52.21
N ARG A 222 17.46 -38.32 -52.74
CA ARG A 222 17.17 -37.12 -53.54
C ARG A 222 18.03 -37.11 -54.81
N PRO A 223 17.73 -38.00 -55.78
CA PRO A 223 18.45 -38.02 -57.05
C PRO A 223 18.04 -36.87 -58.00
N ASP A 224 17.16 -35.97 -57.55
CA ASP A 224 16.69 -34.77 -58.26
C ASP A 224 17.66 -33.58 -58.15
N PHE A 225 17.63 -32.73 -59.19
CA PHE A 225 18.54 -31.60 -59.33
C PHE A 225 17.93 -30.45 -60.17
N ASP A 226 16.60 -30.28 -60.11
CA ASP A 226 15.87 -29.26 -60.88
C ASP A 226 16.33 -27.83 -60.58
N SER A 227 16.81 -27.58 -59.35
CA SER A 227 17.38 -26.29 -58.98
C SER A 227 18.58 -25.90 -59.84
N LEU A 228 19.39 -26.86 -60.31
CA LEU A 228 20.51 -26.54 -61.22
C LEU A 228 20.02 -26.06 -62.59
N TYR A 229 18.96 -26.67 -63.10
CA TYR A 229 18.32 -26.25 -64.34
C TYR A 229 17.78 -24.81 -64.21
N ASN A 230 17.05 -24.55 -63.13
CA ASN A 230 16.49 -23.22 -62.85
C ASN A 230 17.57 -22.16 -62.63
N LEU A 231 18.62 -22.46 -61.85
CA LEU A 231 19.75 -21.56 -61.64
C LEU A 231 20.52 -21.27 -62.94
N ALA A 232 20.66 -22.25 -63.84
CA ALA A 232 21.25 -22.02 -65.15
C ALA A 232 20.41 -21.08 -66.01
N LYS A 233 19.09 -21.29 -66.10
CA LYS A 233 18.17 -20.39 -66.82
C LYS A 233 18.18 -18.98 -66.26
N MET A 234 18.24 -18.86 -64.95
CA MET A 234 18.35 -17.61 -64.24
C MET A 234 19.66 -16.87 -64.52
N ALA A 235 20.79 -17.57 -64.51
CA ALA A 235 22.09 -17.02 -64.84
C ALA A 235 22.12 -16.51 -66.28
N ILE A 236 21.50 -17.22 -67.23
CA ILE A 236 21.27 -16.73 -68.60
C ILE A 236 20.47 -15.42 -68.59
N GLN A 237 19.37 -15.36 -67.83
CA GLN A 237 18.47 -14.21 -67.79
C GLN A 237 19.14 -12.93 -67.27
N VAL A 238 20.08 -13.05 -66.33
CA VAL A 238 20.85 -11.91 -65.78
C VAL A 238 22.19 -11.67 -66.50
N GLY A 239 22.53 -12.50 -67.49
CA GLY A 239 23.73 -12.37 -68.30
C GLY A 239 25.01 -12.90 -67.65
N ASP A 240 24.92 -13.67 -66.56
CA ASP A 240 26.07 -14.35 -65.96
C ASP A 240 26.33 -15.69 -66.67
N LEU A 241 26.89 -15.59 -67.88
CA LEU A 241 27.11 -16.75 -68.75
C LEU A 241 28.13 -17.74 -68.18
N THR A 242 29.05 -17.28 -67.34
CA THR A 242 30.03 -18.14 -66.65
C THR A 242 29.30 -19.08 -65.70
N LYS A 243 28.46 -18.54 -64.81
CA LYS A 243 27.66 -19.37 -63.89
C LYS A 243 26.65 -20.23 -64.62
N ALA A 244 26.03 -19.72 -65.70
CA ALA A 244 25.14 -20.53 -66.52
C ALA A 244 25.84 -21.80 -67.05
N GLN A 245 27.08 -21.66 -67.53
CA GLN A 245 27.89 -22.78 -67.99
C GLN A 245 28.28 -23.74 -66.86
N GLU A 246 28.64 -23.22 -65.68
CA GLU A 246 28.98 -24.04 -64.51
C GLU A 246 27.80 -24.88 -64.04
N TYR A 247 26.63 -24.25 -63.87
CA TYR A 247 25.39 -24.93 -63.48
C TYR A 247 24.95 -25.95 -64.54
N TYR A 248 25.03 -25.61 -65.83
CA TYR A 248 24.77 -26.55 -66.91
C TYR A 248 25.74 -27.74 -66.89
N ALA A 249 27.05 -27.52 -66.70
CA ALA A 249 28.02 -28.59 -66.67
C ALA A 249 27.75 -29.58 -65.52
N ALA A 250 27.30 -29.09 -64.37
CA ALA A 250 26.85 -29.92 -63.25
C ALA A 250 25.57 -30.70 -63.58
N HIS A 251 24.57 -30.02 -64.14
CA HIS A 251 23.33 -30.64 -64.62
C HIS A 251 23.63 -31.79 -65.62
N ARG A 252 24.47 -31.55 -66.63
CA ARG A 252 24.90 -32.54 -67.63
C ARG A 252 25.53 -33.78 -66.99
N ARG A 253 26.44 -33.59 -66.03
CA ARG A 253 27.08 -34.71 -65.30
C ARG A 253 26.08 -35.55 -64.53
N LEU A 254 25.05 -34.92 -63.96
CA LEU A 254 23.99 -35.61 -63.24
C LEU A 254 23.06 -36.35 -64.21
N SER A 255 22.53 -35.67 -65.23
CA SER A 255 21.64 -36.26 -66.24
C SER A 255 22.24 -37.48 -66.94
N LEU A 256 23.53 -37.46 -67.28
CA LEU A 256 24.19 -38.62 -67.90
C LEU A 256 24.28 -39.85 -66.97
N ARG A 257 24.24 -39.65 -65.64
CA ARG A 257 24.31 -40.74 -64.66
C ARG A 257 22.95 -41.37 -64.38
N THR A 258 21.84 -40.65 -64.58
CA THR A 258 20.50 -41.14 -64.22
C THR A 258 20.03 -42.27 -65.13
N GLY A 259 20.45 -42.25 -66.40
CA GLY A 259 19.94 -43.16 -67.42
C GLY A 259 18.47 -42.93 -67.80
N LEU A 260 17.88 -41.81 -67.38
CA LEU A 260 16.49 -41.45 -67.72
C LEU A 260 16.45 -40.68 -69.05
N PRO A 261 15.78 -41.20 -70.10
CA PRO A 261 15.71 -40.54 -71.40
C PRO A 261 15.11 -39.13 -71.32
N ASN A 262 14.06 -38.93 -70.52
CA ASN A 262 13.37 -37.64 -70.41
C ASN A 262 14.31 -36.53 -69.90
N LEU A 263 15.20 -36.81 -68.95
CA LEU A 263 16.16 -35.84 -68.42
C LEU A 263 17.24 -35.45 -69.42
N LEU A 264 17.61 -36.36 -70.34
CA LEU A 264 18.55 -36.03 -71.41
C LEU A 264 17.95 -35.01 -72.39
N VAL A 265 16.63 -35.06 -72.61
CA VAL A 265 15.92 -34.08 -73.44
C VAL A 265 15.98 -32.69 -72.79
N TYR A 266 15.67 -32.59 -71.49
CA TYR A 266 15.78 -31.33 -70.74
C TYR A 266 17.22 -30.79 -70.74
N ASP A 267 18.20 -31.66 -70.55
CA ASP A 267 19.62 -31.30 -70.59
C ASP A 267 20.05 -30.75 -71.97
N ALA A 268 19.57 -31.33 -73.05
CA ALA A 268 19.85 -30.85 -74.40
C ALA A 268 19.18 -29.50 -74.69
N GLY A 269 17.96 -29.29 -74.19
CA GLY A 269 17.31 -27.98 -74.24
C GLY A 269 18.07 -26.92 -73.46
N LEU A 270 18.60 -27.24 -72.28
CA LEU A 270 19.43 -26.34 -71.49
C LEU A 270 20.77 -26.04 -72.18
N CYS A 271 21.43 -27.06 -72.73
CA CYS A 271 22.64 -26.94 -73.55
C CYS A 271 22.43 -25.92 -74.68
N ALA A 272 21.33 -26.05 -75.43
CA ALA A 272 20.98 -25.14 -76.51
C ALA A 272 20.73 -23.71 -76.01
N GLN A 273 20.06 -23.54 -74.86
CA GLN A 273 19.83 -22.21 -74.28
C GLN A 273 21.12 -21.53 -73.83
N VAL A 274 22.04 -22.27 -73.18
CA VAL A 274 23.34 -21.75 -72.74
C VAL A 274 24.21 -21.38 -73.95
N ALA A 275 24.31 -22.27 -74.95
CA ALA A 275 25.04 -22.01 -76.18
C ALA A 275 24.48 -20.78 -76.94
N ASN A 276 23.16 -20.65 -77.01
CA ASN A 276 22.52 -19.49 -77.62
C ASN A 276 22.80 -18.19 -76.86
N ALA A 277 22.78 -18.23 -75.53
CA ALA A 277 23.12 -17.06 -74.70
C ALA A 277 24.59 -16.64 -74.87
N ARG A 278 25.47 -17.58 -75.25
CA ARG A 278 26.89 -17.36 -75.60
C ARG A 278 27.13 -17.03 -77.07
N ASP A 279 26.06 -16.92 -77.87
CA ASP A 279 26.13 -16.64 -79.31
C ASP A 279 26.86 -17.73 -80.13
N GLU A 280 26.70 -19.00 -79.75
CA GLU A 280 27.38 -20.16 -80.34
C GLU A 280 26.39 -21.04 -81.15
N PRO A 281 25.97 -20.65 -82.37
CA PRO A 281 24.90 -21.32 -83.09
C PRO A 281 25.26 -22.76 -83.53
N LEU A 282 26.52 -23.07 -83.80
CA LEU A 282 26.93 -24.44 -84.13
C LEU A 282 26.79 -25.37 -82.92
N GLU A 283 27.04 -24.87 -81.71
CA GLU A 283 26.88 -25.65 -80.48
C GLU A 283 25.39 -25.88 -80.17
N VAL A 284 24.53 -24.88 -80.42
CA VAL A 284 23.06 -25.06 -80.37
C VAL A 284 22.61 -26.23 -81.24
N LEU A 285 23.08 -26.29 -82.49
CA LEU A 285 22.73 -27.39 -83.41
C LEU A 285 23.28 -28.72 -82.92
N ALA A 286 24.50 -28.75 -82.38
CA ALA A 286 25.11 -29.94 -81.82
C ALA A 286 24.36 -30.48 -80.58
N CYS A 287 23.91 -29.60 -79.69
CA CYS A 287 23.11 -29.96 -78.52
C CYS A 287 21.82 -30.69 -78.91
N LEU A 288 21.15 -30.23 -79.99
CA LEU A 288 19.83 -30.72 -80.39
C LEU A 288 19.86 -31.82 -81.46
N ALA A 289 20.99 -32.02 -82.14
CA ALA A 289 21.16 -33.02 -83.20
C ALA A 289 20.72 -34.46 -82.81
N PRO A 290 20.97 -34.96 -81.58
CA PRO A 290 20.57 -36.32 -81.21
C PRO A 290 19.06 -36.60 -81.29
N TYR A 291 18.22 -35.57 -81.21
CA TYR A 291 16.75 -35.70 -81.17
C TYR A 291 16.10 -35.51 -82.56
N GLY A 292 16.92 -35.42 -83.60
CA GLY A 292 16.49 -35.35 -84.99
C GLY A 292 15.75 -34.06 -85.37
N GLU A 293 15.30 -34.03 -86.62
CA GLU A 293 14.52 -32.90 -87.18
C GLU A 293 13.22 -32.67 -86.41
N ASP A 294 12.58 -33.76 -86.00
CA ASP A 294 11.25 -33.68 -85.41
C ASP A 294 11.24 -33.48 -83.90
N LEU A 295 12.37 -33.61 -83.20
CA LEU A 295 12.43 -33.51 -81.74
C LEU A 295 11.30 -34.35 -81.07
N THR A 296 10.99 -35.51 -81.65
CA THR A 296 9.78 -36.31 -81.38
C THR A 296 9.67 -36.82 -79.95
N GLU A 297 10.80 -37.00 -79.27
CA GLU A 297 10.87 -37.51 -77.89
C GLU A 297 10.80 -36.38 -76.84
N GLY A 298 10.55 -35.13 -77.25
CA GLY A 298 10.69 -33.95 -76.38
C GLY A 298 9.59 -32.90 -76.52
N THR A 299 8.34 -33.30 -76.75
CA THR A 299 7.21 -32.39 -77.05
C THR A 299 7.09 -31.21 -76.08
N TYR A 300 7.44 -31.40 -74.81
CA TYR A 300 7.39 -30.39 -73.75
C TYR A 300 8.58 -29.39 -73.75
N VAL A 301 9.73 -29.72 -74.34
CA VAL A 301 10.89 -28.79 -74.46
C VAL A 301 10.94 -28.11 -75.84
N LEU A 302 10.04 -28.49 -76.76
CA LEU A 302 9.95 -27.95 -78.12
C LEU A 302 9.79 -26.44 -78.14
N LEU A 303 8.92 -25.89 -77.29
CA LEU A 303 8.58 -24.46 -77.27
C LEU A 303 9.79 -23.60 -76.89
N ASP A 304 10.67 -24.11 -76.02
CA ASP A 304 11.89 -23.41 -75.61
C ASP A 304 13.07 -23.66 -76.58
N SER A 305 13.13 -24.84 -77.21
CA SER A 305 14.28 -25.26 -78.03
C SER A 305 14.17 -24.92 -79.51
N LEU A 306 12.96 -24.97 -80.09
CA LEU A 306 12.74 -24.69 -81.52
C LEU A 306 13.08 -23.25 -81.92
N PRO A 307 12.72 -22.19 -81.15
CA PRO A 307 13.07 -20.82 -81.53
C PRO A 307 14.59 -20.64 -81.58
N VAL A 308 15.29 -21.21 -80.60
CA VAL A 308 16.74 -21.16 -80.50
C VAL A 308 17.42 -21.94 -81.64
N ARG A 309 16.88 -23.12 -82.01
CA ARG A 309 17.34 -23.88 -83.18
C ARG A 309 17.12 -23.14 -84.49
N ALA A 310 15.95 -22.53 -84.66
CA ALA A 310 15.62 -21.75 -85.86
C ALA A 310 16.58 -20.58 -86.04
N VAL A 311 16.89 -19.84 -84.97
CA VAL A 311 17.91 -18.78 -84.97
C VAL A 311 19.28 -19.33 -85.36
N ALA A 312 19.71 -20.44 -84.75
CA ALA A 312 21.00 -21.06 -85.05
C ALA A 312 21.11 -21.53 -86.51
N ARG A 313 20.06 -22.15 -87.05
CA ARG A 313 19.98 -22.55 -88.47
C ARG A 313 20.03 -21.35 -89.40
N ALA A 314 19.26 -20.30 -89.12
CA ALA A 314 19.28 -19.08 -89.91
C ALA A 314 20.68 -18.45 -89.96
N ARG A 315 21.36 -18.36 -88.80
CA ARG A 315 22.71 -17.79 -88.69
C ARG A 315 23.81 -18.63 -89.32
N THR A 316 23.61 -19.95 -89.42
CA THR A 316 24.55 -20.88 -90.07
C THR A 316 24.24 -21.10 -91.55
N GLY A 317 23.17 -20.48 -92.08
CA GLY A 317 22.80 -20.51 -93.49
C GLY A 317 21.80 -21.61 -93.88
N ASP A 318 21.33 -22.43 -92.94
CA ASP A 318 20.25 -23.42 -93.16
C ASP A 318 18.86 -22.74 -93.09
N VAL A 319 18.57 -21.89 -94.06
CA VAL A 319 17.31 -21.12 -94.12
C VAL A 319 16.08 -22.02 -94.24
N ASP A 320 16.19 -23.12 -94.99
CA ASP A 320 15.07 -24.04 -95.19
C ASP A 320 14.76 -24.84 -93.92
N GLY A 321 15.78 -25.26 -93.17
CA GLY A 321 15.59 -25.84 -91.84
C GLY A 321 15.00 -24.85 -90.84
N ALA A 322 15.47 -23.60 -90.85
CA ALA A 322 14.93 -22.55 -89.99
C ALA A 322 13.44 -22.27 -90.28
N ARG A 323 13.03 -22.28 -91.56
CA ARG A 323 11.61 -22.16 -91.96
C ARG A 323 10.75 -23.31 -91.47
N ARG A 324 11.24 -24.56 -91.58
CA ARG A 324 10.53 -25.74 -91.06
C ARG A 324 10.29 -25.63 -89.54
N ASP A 325 11.31 -25.18 -88.80
CA ASP A 325 11.18 -24.95 -87.35
C ASP A 325 10.14 -23.87 -87.04
N MET A 326 10.13 -22.78 -87.82
CA MET A 326 9.14 -21.71 -87.68
C MET A 326 7.71 -22.15 -88.02
N ASP A 327 7.51 -22.93 -89.07
CA ASP A 327 6.18 -23.42 -89.45
C ASP A 327 5.64 -24.39 -88.39
N ARG A 328 6.52 -25.18 -87.79
CA ARG A 328 6.18 -26.02 -86.64
C ARG A 328 5.79 -25.19 -85.42
N LEU A 329 6.58 -24.18 -85.05
CA LEU A 329 6.25 -23.25 -83.96
C LEU A 329 4.89 -22.57 -84.16
N ARG A 330 4.59 -22.13 -85.38
CA ARG A 330 3.28 -21.53 -85.73
C ARG A 330 2.11 -22.50 -85.60
N THR A 331 2.36 -23.80 -85.69
CA THR A 331 1.32 -24.82 -85.47
C THR A 331 0.96 -24.91 -83.99
N PHE A 332 1.94 -24.79 -83.09
CA PHE A 332 1.72 -24.78 -81.64
C PHE A 332 1.16 -23.44 -81.10
N ASN A 333 1.59 -22.30 -81.66
CA ASN A 333 1.19 -20.95 -81.21
C ASN A 333 -0.28 -20.57 -81.49
N ARG A 334 -1.07 -21.44 -82.15
CA ARG A 334 -2.51 -21.20 -82.38
C ARG A 334 -3.38 -21.50 -81.15
N GLU A 335 -2.83 -22.15 -80.13
CA GLU A 335 -3.57 -22.63 -78.95
C GLU A 335 -3.23 -21.88 -77.65
N GLY A 336 -2.21 -21.01 -77.64
CA GLY A 336 -1.80 -20.19 -76.48
C GLY A 336 -1.11 -18.90 -76.95
N GLY A 337 -1.22 -17.82 -76.17
CA GLY A 337 -0.84 -16.45 -76.57
C GLY A 337 0.58 -16.27 -77.13
N VAL A 338 0.78 -15.17 -77.87
CA VAL A 338 1.98 -14.85 -78.66
C VAL A 338 3.28 -14.92 -77.84
N ASP A 339 4.07 -15.99 -77.99
CA ASP A 339 5.42 -16.06 -77.44
C ASP A 339 6.35 -15.08 -78.19
N THR A 340 6.88 -14.09 -77.46
CA THR A 340 7.81 -13.08 -77.99
C THR A 340 9.09 -13.70 -78.59
N ARG A 341 9.47 -14.92 -78.20
CA ARG A 341 10.66 -15.62 -78.74
C ARG A 341 10.48 -16.05 -80.20
N VAL A 342 9.24 -16.23 -80.67
CA VAL A 342 8.92 -16.55 -82.06
C VAL A 342 9.27 -15.39 -82.98
N ALA A 343 9.05 -14.14 -82.54
CA ALA A 343 9.33 -12.95 -83.34
C ALA A 343 10.84 -12.75 -83.59
N LEU A 344 11.68 -13.07 -82.61
CA LEU A 344 13.14 -13.02 -82.80
C LEU A 344 13.61 -14.05 -83.83
N ALA A 345 13.13 -15.30 -83.72
CA ALA A 345 13.45 -16.35 -84.67
C ALA A 345 12.95 -16.01 -86.09
N GLU A 346 11.74 -15.45 -86.21
CA GLU A 346 11.19 -14.97 -87.47
C GLU A 346 12.05 -13.88 -88.10
N ALA A 347 12.50 -12.89 -87.32
CA ALA A 347 13.39 -11.84 -87.80
C ALA A 347 14.72 -12.41 -88.32
N GLU A 348 15.32 -13.36 -87.62
CA GLU A 348 16.57 -14.02 -88.03
C GLU A 348 16.38 -14.84 -89.33
N VAL A 349 15.28 -15.57 -89.46
CA VAL A 349 14.93 -16.29 -90.70
C VAL A 349 14.72 -15.32 -91.87
N LEU A 350 14.03 -14.21 -91.64
CA LEU A 350 13.82 -13.16 -92.65
C LEU A 350 15.16 -12.54 -93.08
N PHE A 351 16.04 -12.26 -92.12
CA PHE A 351 17.37 -11.72 -92.39
C PHE A 351 18.20 -12.68 -93.24
N ALA A 352 18.27 -13.95 -92.86
CA ALA A 352 18.99 -14.99 -93.61
C ALA A 352 18.39 -15.24 -95.01
N SER A 353 17.10 -14.95 -95.21
CA SER A 353 16.43 -15.02 -96.52
C SER A 353 16.58 -13.77 -97.40
N GLY A 354 17.34 -12.77 -96.97
CA GLY A 354 17.56 -11.51 -97.70
C GLY A 354 16.43 -10.49 -97.58
N ARG A 355 15.45 -10.71 -96.70
CA ARG A 355 14.29 -9.82 -96.45
C ARG A 355 14.54 -8.89 -95.27
N SER A 356 15.67 -8.17 -95.31
CA SER A 356 16.16 -7.39 -94.16
C SER A 356 15.21 -6.28 -93.70
N THR A 357 14.45 -5.67 -94.61
CA THR A 357 13.46 -4.63 -94.24
C THR A 357 12.35 -5.20 -93.37
N GLU A 358 11.78 -6.34 -93.76
CA GLU A 358 10.74 -7.02 -93.00
C GLU A 358 11.28 -7.58 -91.69
N ALA A 359 12.51 -8.13 -91.72
CA ALA A 359 13.21 -8.57 -90.50
C ALA A 359 13.36 -7.42 -89.49
N TYR A 360 13.71 -6.22 -89.95
CA TYR A 360 13.85 -5.05 -89.10
C TYR A 360 12.52 -4.60 -88.49
N GLU A 361 11.42 -4.66 -89.25
CA GLU A 361 10.08 -4.35 -88.73
C GLU A 361 9.64 -5.32 -87.64
N VAL A 362 9.87 -6.63 -87.84
CA VAL A 362 9.61 -7.66 -86.84
C VAL A 362 10.47 -7.44 -85.59
N LEU A 363 11.78 -7.21 -85.77
CA LEU A 363 12.71 -6.98 -84.66
C LEU A 363 12.36 -5.71 -83.85
N ARG A 364 11.97 -4.63 -84.53
CA ARG A 364 11.55 -3.39 -83.87
C ARG A 364 10.28 -3.59 -83.04
N THR A 365 9.34 -4.37 -83.55
CA THR A 365 8.10 -4.73 -82.82
C THR A 365 8.45 -5.58 -81.62
N TYR A 366 9.27 -6.62 -81.81
CA TYR A 366 9.78 -7.47 -80.74
C TYR A 366 10.51 -6.67 -79.63
N GLN A 367 11.42 -5.75 -79.99
CA GLN A 367 12.12 -4.91 -79.02
C GLN A 367 11.15 -4.04 -78.23
N ARG A 368 10.19 -3.39 -78.91
CA ARG A 368 9.16 -2.59 -78.26
C ARG A 368 8.34 -3.41 -77.27
N ASP A 369 7.89 -4.59 -77.68
CA ASP A 369 7.08 -5.47 -76.83
C ASP A 369 7.89 -6.00 -75.64
N ARG A 370 9.15 -6.38 -75.87
CA ARG A 370 10.08 -6.78 -74.81
C ARG A 370 10.33 -5.65 -73.81
N ASP A 371 10.52 -4.43 -74.26
CA ASP A 371 10.72 -3.26 -73.39
C ASP A 371 9.47 -2.97 -72.56
N ILE A 372 8.28 -3.04 -73.17
CA ILE A 372 6.99 -2.89 -72.48
C ILE A 372 6.84 -3.98 -71.42
N GLN A 373 7.08 -5.25 -71.76
CA GLN A 373 6.98 -6.36 -70.81
C GLN A 373 8.02 -6.24 -69.68
N SER A 374 9.26 -5.85 -69.99
CA SER A 374 10.30 -5.61 -68.99
C SER A 374 9.88 -4.49 -68.03
N ALA A 375 9.36 -3.38 -68.55
CA ALA A 375 8.85 -2.27 -67.75
C ALA A 375 7.62 -2.68 -66.91
N GLN A 376 6.73 -3.51 -67.44
CA GLN A 376 5.59 -4.06 -66.72
C GLN A 376 6.02 -5.00 -65.58
N ARG A 377 6.96 -5.93 -65.84
CA ARG A 377 7.52 -6.84 -64.81
C ARG A 377 8.27 -6.06 -63.73
N PHE A 378 9.08 -5.07 -64.11
CA PHE A 378 9.74 -4.17 -63.17
C PHE A 378 8.74 -3.37 -62.34
N SER A 379 7.70 -2.81 -62.97
CA SER A 379 6.63 -2.09 -62.28
C SER A 379 5.77 -3.00 -61.41
N ALA A 380 5.54 -4.25 -61.80
CA ALA A 380 4.85 -5.25 -60.97
C ALA A 380 5.70 -5.62 -59.75
N GLY A 381 6.99 -5.89 -59.93
CA GLY A 381 7.94 -6.12 -58.83
C GLY A 381 8.01 -4.94 -57.87
N ILE A 382 8.10 -3.69 -58.37
CA ILE A 382 8.07 -2.49 -57.52
C ILE A 382 6.74 -2.33 -56.82
N ARG A 383 5.60 -2.45 -57.53
CA ARG A 383 4.27 -2.33 -56.90
C ARG A 383 4.06 -3.38 -55.83
N GLN A 384 4.63 -4.57 -56.00
CA GLN A 384 4.57 -5.63 -55.03
C GLN A 384 5.45 -5.32 -53.80
N VAL A 385 6.72 -4.94 -53.98
CA VAL A 385 7.57 -4.53 -52.85
C VAL A 385 6.98 -3.32 -52.12
N THR A 386 6.45 -2.34 -52.85
CA THR A 386 5.85 -1.13 -52.27
C THR A 386 4.54 -1.48 -51.55
N GLY A 387 3.71 -2.34 -52.14
CA GLY A 387 2.47 -2.82 -51.55
C GLY A 387 2.68 -3.67 -50.30
N ASP A 388 3.68 -4.55 -50.31
CA ASP A 388 4.02 -5.42 -49.17
C ASP A 388 4.69 -4.61 -48.05
N ILE A 389 5.52 -3.62 -48.39
CA ILE A 389 6.03 -2.63 -47.42
C ILE A 389 4.89 -1.79 -46.85
N GLN A 390 3.94 -1.33 -47.66
CA GLN A 390 2.78 -0.60 -47.17
C GLN A 390 1.90 -1.46 -46.29
N GLU A 391 1.63 -2.70 -46.67
CA GLU A 391 0.88 -3.65 -45.85
C GLU A 391 1.62 -3.99 -44.54
N GLN A 392 2.94 -4.17 -44.57
CA GLN A 392 3.76 -4.35 -43.37
C GLN A 392 3.79 -3.10 -42.49
N LEU A 393 3.88 -1.91 -43.09
CA LEU A 393 3.84 -0.64 -42.37
C LEU A 393 2.47 -0.40 -41.75
N ASP A 394 1.40 -0.76 -42.45
CA ASP A 394 0.03 -0.65 -41.96
C ASP A 394 -0.23 -1.69 -40.87
N ARG A 395 0.21 -2.94 -41.02
CA ARG A 395 0.20 -3.94 -39.94
C ARG A 395 1.02 -3.49 -38.74
N ARG A 396 2.22 -2.92 -38.94
CA ARG A 396 3.03 -2.34 -37.84
C ARG A 396 2.34 -1.15 -37.19
N ARG A 397 1.70 -0.27 -37.97
CA ARG A 397 0.90 0.84 -37.44
C ARG A 397 -0.27 0.31 -36.62
N GLN A 398 -0.98 -0.69 -37.12
CA GLN A 398 -2.10 -1.31 -36.42
C GLN A 398 -1.65 -2.06 -35.16
N GLN A 399 -0.49 -2.73 -35.18
CA GLN A 399 0.15 -3.32 -34.00
C GLN A 399 0.58 -2.25 -33.00
N LEU A 400 1.11 -1.12 -33.46
CA LEU A 400 1.47 0.02 -32.60
C LEU A 400 0.23 0.71 -32.04
N GLU A 401 -0.87 0.80 -32.80
CA GLU A 401 -2.15 1.35 -32.38
C GLU A 401 -2.85 0.44 -31.39
N THR A 402 -2.86 -0.87 -31.62
CA THR A 402 -3.36 -1.86 -30.65
C THR A 402 -2.49 -1.94 -29.41
N ALA A 403 -1.16 -1.86 -29.53
CA ALA A 403 -0.26 -1.72 -28.39
C ALA A 403 -0.47 -0.40 -27.65
N ARG A 404 -0.68 0.71 -28.35
CA ARG A 404 -1.02 2.02 -27.76
C ARG A 404 -2.36 1.96 -27.04
N ALA A 405 -3.40 1.43 -27.67
CA ALA A 405 -4.72 1.22 -27.09
C ALA A 405 -4.64 0.27 -25.88
N ASN A 406 -3.82 -0.79 -25.94
CA ASN A 406 -3.58 -1.66 -24.79
C ASN A 406 -2.81 -0.95 -23.68
N THR A 407 -1.81 -0.12 -24.00
CA THR A 407 -1.13 0.71 -22.98
C THR A 407 -2.01 1.83 -22.46
N GLU A 408 -2.97 2.32 -23.24
CA GLU A 408 -3.95 3.32 -22.83
C GLU A 408 -5.02 2.68 -21.96
N LEU A 409 -5.49 1.48 -22.29
CA LEU A 409 -6.34 0.65 -21.45
C LEU A 409 -5.62 0.27 -20.16
N GLN A 410 -4.35 -0.16 -20.21
CA GLN A 410 -3.54 -0.40 -19.02
C GLN A 410 -3.32 0.87 -18.22
N ARG A 411 -3.05 2.03 -18.84
CA ARG A 411 -2.98 3.32 -18.13
C ARG A 411 -4.32 3.70 -17.54
N THR A 412 -5.43 3.38 -18.19
CA THR A 412 -6.78 3.66 -17.71
C THR A 412 -7.11 2.74 -16.54
N VAL A 413 -6.79 1.45 -16.63
CA VAL A 413 -6.92 0.46 -15.54
C VAL A 413 -5.99 0.80 -14.38
N ILE A 414 -4.73 1.14 -14.62
CA ILE A 414 -3.79 1.60 -13.59
C ILE A 414 -4.26 2.93 -13.01
N ARG A 415 -4.82 3.83 -13.82
CA ARG A 415 -5.43 5.08 -13.34
C ARG A 415 -6.63 4.77 -12.45
N TRP A 416 -7.55 3.89 -12.86
CA TRP A 416 -8.68 3.46 -12.04
C TRP A 416 -8.23 2.69 -10.79
N GLN A 417 -7.20 1.86 -10.89
CA GLN A 417 -6.59 1.17 -9.76
C GLN A 417 -5.91 2.16 -8.82
N ASN A 418 -5.20 3.16 -9.32
CA ASN A 418 -4.62 4.25 -8.54
C ASN A 418 -5.70 5.17 -7.97
N TRP A 419 -6.87 5.30 -8.63
CA TRP A 419 -8.04 5.98 -8.09
C TRP A 419 -8.71 5.13 -7.01
N ILE A 420 -8.81 3.81 -7.16
CA ILE A 420 -9.36 2.90 -6.14
C ILE A 420 -8.42 2.83 -4.94
N VAL A 421 -7.11 2.69 -5.16
CA VAL A 421 -6.06 2.77 -4.13
C VAL A 421 -6.04 4.18 -3.56
N GLY A 422 -6.20 5.22 -4.36
CA GLY A 422 -6.28 6.62 -3.93
C GLY A 422 -7.51 6.87 -3.06
N ILE A 423 -8.67 6.34 -3.43
CA ILE A 423 -9.90 6.36 -2.64
C ILE A 423 -9.72 5.52 -1.37
N GLY A 424 -9.08 4.35 -1.48
CA GLY A 424 -8.77 3.48 -0.34
C GLY A 424 -7.77 4.11 0.62
N VAL A 425 -6.79 4.85 0.11
CA VAL A 425 -5.81 5.64 0.86
C VAL A 425 -6.48 6.89 1.41
N VAL A 426 -7.37 7.56 0.70
CA VAL A 426 -8.17 8.69 1.22
C VAL A 426 -9.13 8.19 2.28
N PHE A 427 -9.70 7.00 2.15
CA PHE A 427 -10.58 6.37 3.14
C PHE A 427 -9.79 5.87 4.34
N MET A 428 -8.61 5.28 4.14
CA MET A 428 -7.69 4.92 5.23
C MET A 428 -7.13 6.16 5.90
N LEU A 429 -6.78 7.19 5.16
CA LEU A 429 -6.32 8.47 5.68
C LEU A 429 -7.48 9.22 6.32
N SER A 430 -8.72 9.11 5.86
CA SER A 430 -9.89 9.71 6.50
C SER A 430 -10.26 8.93 7.74
N ALA A 431 -10.19 7.60 7.73
CA ALA A 431 -10.40 6.75 8.89
C ALA A 431 -9.27 6.95 9.90
N LEU A 432 -8.02 7.05 9.46
CA LEU A 432 -6.85 7.38 10.27
C LEU A 432 -6.92 8.83 10.74
N LEU A 433 -7.38 9.78 9.93
CA LEU A 433 -7.64 11.17 10.34
C LEU A 433 -8.81 11.24 11.27
N THR A 434 -9.81 10.37 11.16
CA THR A 434 -10.98 10.32 12.06
C THR A 434 -10.61 9.60 13.34
N LEU A 435 -9.70 8.63 13.31
CA LEU A 435 -9.10 7.97 14.47
C LEU A 435 -8.09 8.88 15.14
N LEU A 436 -7.27 9.61 14.38
CA LEU A 436 -6.35 10.63 14.87
C LEU A 436 -7.11 11.86 15.31
N TRP A 437 -8.21 12.23 14.68
CA TRP A 437 -9.13 13.28 15.12
C TRP A 437 -9.93 12.77 16.30
N GLN A 438 -10.31 11.51 16.42
CA GLN A 438 -10.89 10.94 17.64
C GLN A 438 -9.86 10.79 18.73
N TRP A 439 -8.58 10.56 18.44
CA TRP A 439 -7.50 10.46 19.42
C TRP A 439 -7.00 11.84 19.80
N ARG A 440 -7.07 12.80 18.89
CA ARG A 440 -6.74 14.20 19.09
C ARG A 440 -7.93 14.95 19.63
N GLN A 441 -9.18 14.55 19.40
CA GLN A 441 -10.39 15.04 20.08
C GLN A 441 -10.53 14.32 21.39
N ALA A 442 -10.41 13.00 21.50
CA ALA A 442 -10.30 12.37 22.82
C ALA A 442 -9.05 12.87 23.54
N GLY A 443 -8.01 13.30 22.83
CA GLY A 443 -6.80 13.90 23.37
C GLY A 443 -6.92 15.40 23.64
N GLU A 444 -7.72 16.16 22.90
CA GLU A 444 -8.00 17.60 23.06
C GLU A 444 -9.15 17.78 24.02
N LEU A 445 -10.05 16.80 24.14
CA LEU A 445 -11.10 16.67 25.14
C LEU A 445 -10.50 16.05 26.40
N ARG A 446 -9.55 15.10 26.33
CA ARG A 446 -8.74 14.71 27.52
C ARG A 446 -7.76 15.79 27.90
N ARG A 447 -7.20 16.58 26.98
CA ARG A 447 -6.34 17.73 27.29
C ARG A 447 -7.16 18.97 27.61
N ALA A 448 -8.39 19.14 27.13
CA ALA A 448 -9.27 20.24 27.55
C ALA A 448 -9.95 19.88 28.86
N ARG A 449 -10.28 18.61 29.09
CA ARG A 449 -10.72 18.08 30.38
C ARG A 449 -9.57 18.07 31.36
N ARG A 450 -8.37 17.59 31.01
CA ARG A 450 -7.17 17.76 31.86
C ARG A 450 -6.82 19.22 32.00
N ARG A 451 -6.85 20.07 30.98
CA ARG A 451 -6.63 21.51 31.15
C ARG A 451 -7.74 22.17 31.96
N ALA A 452 -8.97 21.68 31.93
CA ALA A 452 -10.08 22.21 32.73
C ALA A 452 -10.02 21.69 34.17
N GLU A 453 -9.62 20.44 34.38
CA GLU A 453 -9.41 19.80 35.69
C GLU A 453 -8.10 20.30 36.32
N GLU A 454 -7.04 20.51 35.55
CA GLU A 454 -5.78 21.15 35.92
C GLU A 454 -6.02 22.65 36.09
N ALA A 455 -6.80 23.34 35.25
CA ALA A 455 -7.16 24.73 35.52
C ALA A 455 -8.10 24.85 36.72
N SER A 456 -8.97 23.88 36.98
CA SER A 456 -9.84 23.86 38.15
C SER A 456 -9.04 23.54 39.42
N ARG A 457 -8.15 22.53 39.39
CA ARG A 457 -7.22 22.21 40.47
C ARG A 457 -6.24 23.35 40.70
N ALA A 458 -5.61 23.88 39.66
CA ALA A 458 -4.74 25.04 39.76
C ALA A 458 -5.50 26.30 40.19
N LYS A 459 -6.78 26.47 39.84
CA LYS A 459 -7.63 27.54 40.38
C LYS A 459 -7.88 27.33 41.88
N SER A 460 -8.21 26.12 42.32
CA SER A 460 -8.42 25.81 43.74
C SER A 460 -7.13 25.90 44.55
N GLU A 461 -6.01 25.44 44.01
CA GLU A 461 -4.67 25.49 44.60
C GLU A 461 -4.11 26.92 44.59
N PHE A 462 -4.35 27.69 43.52
CA PHE A 462 -4.09 29.13 43.47
C PHE A 462 -4.93 29.88 44.50
N LEU A 463 -6.22 29.59 44.64
CA LEU A 463 -7.07 30.24 45.64
C LEU A 463 -6.64 29.87 47.07
N ALA A 464 -6.23 28.62 47.31
CA ALA A 464 -5.68 28.19 48.60
C ALA A 464 -4.34 28.87 48.92
N ASN A 465 -3.41 28.91 47.96
CA ASN A 465 -2.11 29.56 48.12
C ASN A 465 -2.25 31.09 48.25
N MET A 466 -3.06 31.72 47.40
CA MET A 466 -3.40 33.13 47.52
C MET A 466 -4.11 33.46 48.81
N SER A 467 -4.95 32.58 49.33
CA SER A 467 -5.52 32.80 50.66
C SER A 467 -4.44 32.87 51.72
N HIS A 468 -3.45 31.98 51.69
CA HIS A 468 -2.31 32.05 52.60
C HIS A 468 -1.45 33.31 52.39
N GLU A 469 -1.21 33.71 51.14
CA GLU A 469 -0.43 34.91 50.81
C GLU A 469 -1.16 36.23 51.06
N ILE A 470 -2.50 36.24 51.09
CA ILE A 470 -3.31 37.40 51.46
C ILE A 470 -3.50 37.44 52.98
N ARG A 471 -3.71 36.28 53.62
CA ARG A 471 -3.90 36.18 55.08
C ARG A 471 -2.66 36.62 55.84
N THR A 472 -1.47 36.30 55.36
CA THR A 472 -0.20 36.65 56.01
C THR A 472 0.00 38.18 56.17
N PRO A 473 -0.08 39.01 55.11
CA PRO A 473 -0.01 40.46 55.24
C PRO A 473 -1.26 41.04 55.90
N LEU A 474 -2.45 40.47 55.68
CA LEU A 474 -3.68 40.91 56.34
C LEU A 474 -3.59 40.77 57.86
N ASN A 475 -3.11 39.63 58.36
CA ASN A 475 -2.88 39.40 59.78
C ASN A 475 -1.81 40.36 60.32
N GLY A 476 -0.81 40.70 59.52
CA GLY A 476 0.17 41.74 59.86
C GLY A 476 -0.46 43.13 60.00
N VAL A 477 -1.32 43.53 59.06
CA VAL A 477 -2.04 44.82 59.08
C VAL A 477 -3.02 44.88 60.25
N VAL A 478 -3.77 43.79 60.50
CA VAL A 478 -4.70 43.69 61.63
C VAL A 478 -3.94 43.72 62.96
N ALA A 479 -2.84 42.96 63.10
CA ALA A 479 -2.01 42.99 64.31
C ALA A 479 -1.37 44.37 64.55
N MET A 480 -0.95 45.08 63.50
CA MET A 480 -0.46 46.46 63.61
C MET A 480 -1.57 47.43 64.01
N ALA A 481 -2.77 47.29 63.44
CA ALA A 481 -3.93 48.07 63.83
C ALA A 481 -4.34 47.81 65.28
N ASP A 482 -4.35 46.55 65.71
CA ASP A 482 -4.61 46.15 67.11
C ASP A 482 -3.55 46.71 68.06
N ALA A 483 -2.28 46.75 67.66
CA ALA A 483 -1.20 47.35 68.45
C ALA A 483 -1.27 48.89 68.51
N LEU A 484 -1.72 49.54 67.43
CA LEU A 484 -1.95 51.00 67.39
C LEU A 484 -3.17 51.40 68.21
N GLY A 485 -4.26 50.64 68.15
CA GLY A 485 -5.49 50.87 68.92
C GLY A 485 -5.33 50.74 70.44
N GLN A 486 -4.22 50.15 70.90
CA GLN A 486 -3.85 50.09 72.32
C GLN A 486 -3.05 51.32 72.81
N ARG A 487 -2.79 52.31 71.94
CA ARG A 487 -2.12 53.58 72.29
C ARG A 487 -3.11 54.73 72.45
N ASP A 488 -2.66 55.83 73.03
CA ASP A 488 -3.48 57.04 73.25
C ASP A 488 -3.59 57.82 71.92
N LEU A 489 -4.60 57.48 71.11
CA LEU A 489 -4.87 58.04 69.79
C LEU A 489 -5.90 59.17 69.86
N ASN A 490 -5.82 60.14 68.95
CA ASN A 490 -6.90 61.12 68.82
C ASN A 490 -8.15 60.52 68.14
N LEU A 491 -9.29 61.21 68.20
CA LEU A 491 -10.59 60.68 67.75
C LEU A 491 -10.59 60.24 66.27
N ASP A 492 -9.98 61.04 65.39
CA ASP A 492 -9.92 60.75 63.96
C ASP A 492 -8.99 59.56 63.67
N GLU A 493 -7.87 59.43 64.40
CA GLU A 493 -6.94 58.30 64.32
C GLU A 493 -7.56 56.99 64.85
N HIS A 494 -8.34 57.06 65.92
CA HIS A 494 -9.04 55.90 66.47
C HIS A 494 -10.12 55.41 65.50
N GLU A 495 -10.87 56.31 64.87
CA GLU A 495 -11.86 55.95 63.85
C GLU A 495 -11.18 55.27 62.64
N MET A 496 -10.02 55.79 62.20
CA MET A 496 -9.23 55.15 61.15
C MET A 496 -8.75 53.74 61.52
N VAL A 497 -8.24 53.53 62.74
CA VAL A 497 -7.78 52.22 63.20
C VAL A 497 -8.93 51.21 63.30
N GLU A 498 -10.09 51.64 63.79
CA GLU A 498 -11.27 50.77 63.90
C GLU A 498 -11.84 50.41 62.51
N VAL A 499 -11.78 51.32 61.55
CA VAL A 499 -12.12 51.04 60.14
C VAL A 499 -11.16 50.02 59.55
N ILE A 500 -9.86 50.09 59.84
CA ILE A 500 -8.87 49.09 59.36
C ILE A 500 -9.14 47.72 59.97
N ARG A 501 -9.42 47.65 61.28
CA ARG A 501 -9.68 46.40 62.00
C ARG A 501 -10.96 45.71 61.53
N SER A 502 -12.06 46.46 61.43
CA SER A 502 -13.35 45.94 60.94
C SER A 502 -13.30 45.52 59.46
N SER A 503 -12.53 46.23 58.64
CA SER A 503 -12.27 45.85 57.25
C SER A 503 -11.43 44.57 57.16
N GLY A 504 -10.43 44.41 58.03
CA GLY A 504 -9.60 43.22 58.11
C GLY A 504 -10.39 41.95 58.46
N ALA A 505 -11.21 42.01 59.51
CA ALA A 505 -12.09 40.92 59.91
C ALA A 505 -13.12 40.55 58.83
N THR A 506 -13.65 41.56 58.11
CA THR A 506 -14.57 41.34 56.99
C THR A 506 -13.88 40.62 55.82
N LEU A 507 -12.64 41.00 55.52
CA LEU A 507 -11.86 40.40 54.43
C LEU A 507 -11.45 38.96 54.75
N GLU A 508 -11.09 38.66 56.00
CA GLU A 508 -10.74 37.30 56.43
C GLU A 508 -11.94 36.34 56.31
N ARG A 509 -13.13 36.79 56.74
CA ARG A 509 -14.37 36.01 56.59
C ARG A 509 -14.75 35.79 55.12
N LEU A 510 -14.65 36.83 54.28
CA LEU A 510 -14.87 36.73 52.83
C LEU A 510 -13.95 35.69 52.19
N LEU A 511 -12.69 35.70 52.58
CA LEU A 511 -11.69 34.78 52.08
C LEU A 511 -11.98 33.34 52.50
N SER A 512 -12.42 33.12 53.74
CA SER A 512 -12.82 31.80 54.24
C SER A 512 -14.05 31.25 53.50
N ASP A 513 -15.10 32.07 53.31
CA ASP A 513 -16.33 31.67 52.62
C ASP A 513 -16.08 31.24 51.17
N ILE A 514 -15.19 31.95 50.46
CA ILE A 514 -14.82 31.63 49.07
C ILE A 514 -14.10 30.28 49.00
N LEU A 515 -13.21 29.99 49.96
CA LEU A 515 -12.49 28.73 50.02
C LEU A 515 -13.41 27.55 50.35
N ASP A 516 -14.31 27.72 51.31
CA ASP A 516 -15.27 26.66 51.67
C ASP A 516 -16.19 26.36 50.48
N SER A 517 -16.68 27.38 49.77
CA SER A 517 -17.47 27.19 48.54
C SER A 517 -16.67 26.44 47.46
N ALA A 518 -15.39 26.77 47.27
CA ALA A 518 -14.54 26.11 46.28
C ALA A 518 -14.24 24.63 46.64
N ARG A 519 -14.11 24.31 47.94
CA ARG A 519 -13.91 22.94 48.42
C ARG A 519 -15.16 22.08 48.28
N ILE A 520 -16.35 22.65 48.52
CA ILE A 520 -17.62 21.96 48.33
C ILE A 520 -17.88 21.68 46.84
N GLU A 521 -17.71 22.66 45.96
CA GLU A 521 -17.88 22.48 44.50
C GLU A 521 -16.96 21.41 43.91
N SER A 522 -15.78 21.24 44.49
CA SER A 522 -14.80 20.23 44.04
C SER A 522 -15.01 18.85 44.69
N GLY A 523 -16.03 18.69 45.56
CA GLY A 523 -16.35 17.43 46.23
C GLY A 523 -15.31 17.00 47.28
N GLN A 524 -14.50 17.94 47.79
CA GLN A 524 -13.39 17.65 48.71
C GLN A 524 -13.77 17.69 50.20
N VAL A 525 -15.05 17.94 50.52
CA VAL A 525 -15.54 17.97 51.91
C VAL A 525 -16.07 16.59 52.31
N THR A 526 -15.48 16.00 53.34
CA THR A 526 -15.92 14.74 53.98
C THR A 526 -16.59 15.04 55.31
N ILE A 527 -17.70 14.35 55.61
CA ILE A 527 -18.40 14.44 56.91
C ILE A 527 -17.77 13.45 57.88
N GLU A 528 -17.32 13.93 59.04
CA GLU A 528 -16.71 13.11 60.08
C GLU A 528 -17.70 12.83 61.20
N THR A 529 -18.26 11.62 61.22
CA THR A 529 -19.27 11.22 62.22
C THR A 529 -18.59 10.78 63.53
N ALA A 530 -18.86 11.47 64.63
CA ALA A 530 -18.36 11.14 65.97
C ALA A 530 -19.42 11.38 67.08
N PRO A 531 -19.34 10.69 68.24
CA PRO A 531 -20.26 10.93 69.34
C PRO A 531 -20.02 12.31 70.00
N PHE A 532 -21.07 13.13 70.12
CA PHE A 532 -21.01 14.41 70.83
C PHE A 532 -22.31 14.71 71.58
N HIS A 533 -22.23 15.57 72.60
CA HIS A 533 -23.38 15.94 73.42
C HIS A 533 -24.16 17.08 72.77
N LEU A 534 -25.35 16.80 72.26
CA LEU A 534 -26.12 17.72 71.42
C LEU A 534 -26.57 18.98 72.18
N GLY A 535 -27.19 18.80 73.35
CA GLY A 535 -27.65 19.92 74.17
C GLY A 535 -26.54 20.92 74.52
N ARG A 536 -25.37 20.43 74.94
CA ARG A 536 -24.19 21.27 75.23
C ARG A 536 -23.69 22.02 73.99
N ALA A 537 -23.57 21.35 72.85
CA ALA A 537 -23.08 21.99 71.62
C ALA A 537 -24.00 23.15 71.17
N VAL A 538 -25.31 23.03 71.34
CA VAL A 538 -26.28 24.09 71.05
C VAL A 538 -26.20 25.23 72.07
N GLN A 539 -26.08 24.89 73.36
CA GLN A 539 -25.91 25.89 74.43
C GLN A 539 -24.61 26.70 74.27
N ASP A 540 -23.50 26.05 73.88
CA ASP A 540 -22.22 26.71 73.64
C ASP A 540 -22.32 27.73 72.51
N VAL A 541 -23.04 27.40 71.43
CA VAL A 541 -23.28 28.35 70.32
C VAL A 541 -24.12 29.54 70.79
N ALA A 542 -25.18 29.31 71.56
CA ALA A 542 -26.00 30.39 72.09
C ALA A 542 -25.24 31.29 73.07
N ALA A 543 -24.40 30.70 73.95
CA ALA A 543 -23.57 31.43 74.90
C ALA A 543 -22.56 32.35 74.21
N LEU A 544 -21.96 31.89 73.10
CA LEU A 544 -21.02 32.69 72.30
C LEU A 544 -21.63 34.01 71.79
N TRP A 545 -22.92 34.00 71.46
CA TRP A 545 -23.62 35.17 70.88
C TRP A 545 -24.39 36.02 71.89
N ARG A 546 -24.46 35.61 73.17
CA ARG A 546 -25.22 36.33 74.21
C ARG A 546 -24.66 37.73 74.47
N ILE A 547 -23.34 37.87 74.59
CA ILE A 547 -22.66 39.15 74.88
C ILE A 547 -22.77 40.14 73.70
N PRO A 548 -22.48 39.75 72.43
CA PRO A 548 -22.68 40.63 71.28
C PRO A 548 -24.13 41.08 71.08
N ALA A 549 -25.11 40.24 71.43
CA ALA A 549 -26.53 40.55 71.31
C ALA A 549 -27.01 41.52 72.41
N GLU A 550 -26.57 41.34 73.66
CA GLU A 550 -26.85 42.26 74.77
C GLU A 550 -26.34 43.68 74.46
N ALA A 551 -25.16 43.79 73.82
CA ALA A 551 -24.62 45.09 73.37
C ALA A 551 -25.48 45.80 72.30
N LYS A 552 -26.33 45.04 71.58
CA LYS A 552 -27.30 45.58 70.61
C LYS A 552 -28.71 45.74 71.18
N GLY A 553 -28.97 45.32 72.42
CA GLY A 553 -30.31 45.33 73.02
C GLY A 553 -31.24 44.22 72.51
N VAL A 554 -30.68 43.11 72.01
CA VAL A 554 -31.43 41.93 71.52
C VAL A 554 -31.15 40.73 72.43
N ALA A 555 -32.20 39.99 72.81
CA ALA A 555 -32.05 38.79 73.62
C ALA A 555 -31.71 37.55 72.77
N VAL A 556 -30.84 36.67 73.26
CA VAL A 556 -30.57 35.35 72.64
C VAL A 556 -31.00 34.26 73.61
N VAL A 557 -31.93 33.41 73.19
CA VAL A 557 -32.50 32.34 74.03
C VAL A 557 -32.32 31.00 73.33
N ALA A 558 -31.86 30.00 74.09
CA ALA A 558 -31.75 28.62 73.61
C ALA A 558 -32.73 27.71 74.34
N HIS A 559 -33.52 26.97 73.58
CA HIS A 559 -34.45 25.97 74.06
C HIS A 559 -34.10 24.61 73.46
N VAL A 560 -33.66 23.69 74.31
CA VAL A 560 -33.38 22.31 73.90
C VAL A 560 -34.45 21.44 74.53
N ASP A 561 -35.23 20.71 73.72
CA ASP A 561 -36.16 19.73 74.24
C ASP A 561 -35.40 18.66 75.07
N PRO A 562 -35.86 18.31 76.29
CA PRO A 562 -35.14 17.39 77.17
C PRO A 562 -34.77 16.04 76.54
N SER A 563 -35.52 15.58 75.53
CA SER A 563 -35.23 14.34 74.81
C SER A 563 -33.94 14.39 73.95
N PHE A 564 -33.41 15.60 73.70
CA PHE A 564 -32.19 15.84 72.92
C PHE A 564 -31.00 16.33 73.76
N ASP A 565 -31.14 16.40 75.09
CA ASP A 565 -30.01 16.64 75.99
C ASP A 565 -29.21 15.34 76.25
N ARG A 566 -28.66 14.76 75.17
CA ARG A 566 -28.00 13.44 75.16
C ARG A 566 -26.81 13.37 74.18
N LEU A 567 -26.10 12.24 74.19
CA LEU A 567 -25.08 11.91 73.18
C LEU A 567 -25.71 11.41 71.87
N VAL A 568 -25.27 11.99 70.76
CA VAL A 568 -25.68 11.64 69.39
C VAL A 568 -24.45 11.44 68.50
N GLU A 569 -24.58 10.64 67.44
CA GLU A 569 -23.52 10.49 66.43
C GLU A 569 -23.72 11.47 65.28
N GLY A 570 -22.70 12.28 64.99
CA GLY A 570 -22.71 13.26 63.89
C GLY A 570 -21.46 14.12 63.85
N ASP A 571 -21.40 15.08 62.93
CA ASP A 571 -20.28 16.01 62.83
C ASP A 571 -20.55 17.29 63.64
N ALA A 572 -20.06 17.32 64.88
CA ALA A 572 -20.26 18.44 65.80
C ALA A 572 -19.67 19.77 65.28
N VAL A 573 -18.64 19.73 64.43
CA VAL A 573 -18.01 20.94 63.87
C VAL A 573 -18.92 21.55 62.81
N ARG A 574 -19.45 20.72 61.90
CA ARG A 574 -20.33 21.19 60.82
C ARG A 574 -21.70 21.63 61.33
N VAL A 575 -22.27 20.92 62.31
CA VAL A 575 -23.52 21.34 62.95
C VAL A 575 -23.37 22.71 63.62
N ARG A 576 -22.29 22.93 64.40
CA ARG A 576 -22.01 24.25 64.99
C ARG A 576 -21.78 25.31 63.93
N GLN A 577 -21.07 25.00 62.85
CA GLN A 577 -20.84 25.95 61.74
C GLN A 577 -22.16 26.43 61.12
N VAL A 578 -23.09 25.52 60.84
CA VAL A 578 -24.42 25.86 60.31
C VAL A 578 -25.19 26.73 61.31
N LEU A 579 -25.22 26.34 62.59
CA LEU A 579 -25.94 27.08 63.64
C LEU A 579 -25.36 28.48 63.87
N THR A 580 -24.04 28.62 63.97
CA THR A 580 -23.35 29.91 64.13
C THR A 580 -23.68 30.86 62.98
N ASN A 581 -23.72 30.35 61.74
CA ASN A 581 -24.06 31.17 60.58
C ASN A 581 -25.53 31.63 60.61
N LEU A 582 -26.48 30.75 60.93
CA LEU A 582 -27.90 31.11 61.05
C LEU A 582 -28.15 32.13 62.18
N VAL A 583 -27.58 31.92 63.36
CA VAL A 583 -27.72 32.83 64.52
C VAL A 583 -27.08 34.19 64.25
N SER A 584 -25.89 34.22 63.62
CA SER A 584 -25.24 35.47 63.25
C SER A 584 -26.07 36.28 62.24
N ASN A 585 -26.72 35.61 61.27
CA ASN A 585 -27.62 36.28 60.32
C ASN A 585 -28.89 36.81 61.01
N ALA A 586 -29.52 36.04 61.89
CA ALA A 586 -30.67 36.48 62.68
C ALA A 586 -30.37 37.75 63.52
N LEU A 587 -29.24 37.78 64.22
CA LEU A 587 -28.78 38.93 65.01
C LEU A 587 -28.36 40.15 64.19
N LYS A 588 -28.05 39.94 62.90
CA LYS A 588 -27.68 41.02 61.99
C LYS A 588 -28.91 41.78 61.48
N PHE A 589 -30.06 41.12 61.35
CA PHE A 589 -31.28 41.72 60.80
C PHE A 589 -32.35 42.06 61.87
N THR A 590 -32.04 41.81 63.14
CA THR A 590 -32.87 42.18 64.30
C THR A 590 -32.25 43.38 65.01
N THR A 591 -33.03 44.45 65.17
CA THR A 591 -32.55 45.71 65.81
C THR A 591 -32.98 45.78 67.27
N GLU A 592 -34.17 45.27 67.58
CA GLU A 592 -34.74 45.14 68.92
C GLU A 592 -35.58 43.84 68.96
N GLY A 593 -35.70 43.22 70.13
CA GLY A 593 -36.45 41.96 70.31
C GLY A 593 -35.56 40.77 70.64
N GLU A 594 -35.85 39.60 70.06
CA GLU A 594 -35.19 38.34 70.42
C GLU A 594 -34.82 37.46 69.21
N VAL A 595 -33.78 36.66 69.42
CA VAL A 595 -33.37 35.54 68.55
C VAL A 595 -33.43 34.27 69.37
N SER A 596 -34.23 33.30 68.92
CA SER A 596 -34.40 32.02 69.58
C SER A 596 -33.77 30.87 68.78
N LEU A 597 -33.07 29.99 69.48
CA LEU A 597 -32.51 28.74 68.96
C LEU A 597 -33.23 27.57 69.62
N THR A 598 -34.00 26.82 68.84
CA THR A 598 -34.82 25.71 69.33
C THR A 598 -34.38 24.39 68.71
N VAL A 599 -34.20 23.36 69.55
CA VAL A 599 -33.97 21.98 69.12
C VAL A 599 -35.19 21.16 69.50
N ALA A 600 -35.84 20.57 68.50
CA ALA A 600 -37.11 19.86 68.63
C ALA A 600 -37.12 18.59 67.74
N PRO A 601 -38.02 17.63 67.98
CA PRO A 601 -38.14 16.48 67.11
C PRO A 601 -38.66 16.90 65.72
N GLY A 602 -38.01 16.39 64.68
CA GLY A 602 -38.36 16.58 63.27
C GLY A 602 -39.25 15.47 62.71
N GLU A 603 -39.39 15.45 61.39
CA GLU A 603 -40.10 14.37 60.68
C GLU A 603 -39.25 13.09 60.67
N GLU A 604 -39.90 11.93 60.61
CA GLU A 604 -39.25 10.61 60.50
C GLU A 604 -38.15 10.27 61.55
N GLY A 605 -38.13 10.96 62.69
CA GLY A 605 -37.18 10.71 63.78
C GLY A 605 -35.88 11.54 63.70
N ASP A 606 -35.81 12.49 62.77
CA ASP A 606 -34.71 13.44 62.64
C ASP A 606 -34.72 14.52 63.73
N VAL A 607 -33.60 15.21 63.88
CA VAL A 607 -33.47 16.35 64.80
C VAL A 607 -33.67 17.64 64.03
N ARG A 608 -34.68 18.41 64.43
CA ARG A 608 -34.99 19.72 63.83
C ARG A 608 -34.35 20.84 64.64
N PHE A 609 -33.50 21.61 63.98
CA PHE A 609 -32.90 22.83 64.52
C PHE A 609 -33.61 24.04 63.92
N VAL A 610 -34.09 24.95 64.76
CA VAL A 610 -34.84 26.13 64.36
C VAL A 610 -34.16 27.37 64.92
N VAL A 611 -33.83 28.33 64.06
CA VAL A 611 -33.39 29.68 64.44
C VAL A 611 -34.47 30.65 64.00
N ALA A 612 -35.11 31.34 64.95
CA ALA A 612 -36.15 32.33 64.69
C ALA A 612 -35.78 33.69 65.25
N ASP A 613 -36.06 34.75 64.50
CA ASP A 613 -35.81 36.14 64.88
C ASP A 613 -37.06 37.00 64.72
N THR A 614 -37.12 38.11 65.46
CA THR A 614 -38.19 39.11 65.38
C THR A 614 -37.81 40.32 64.51
N GLY A 615 -36.89 40.12 63.55
CA GLY A 615 -36.33 41.17 62.71
C GLY A 615 -37.24 41.63 61.57
N VAL A 616 -36.62 42.25 60.55
CA VAL A 616 -37.34 42.90 59.45
C VAL A 616 -38.08 41.94 58.50
N GLY A 617 -37.74 40.65 58.50
CA GLY A 617 -38.30 39.65 57.59
C GLY A 617 -38.05 39.92 56.09
N PHE A 618 -38.53 39.03 55.22
CA PHE A 618 -38.39 39.13 53.76
C PHE A 618 -39.59 38.55 53.00
N ASP A 619 -39.75 38.92 51.73
CA ASP A 619 -40.86 38.49 50.86
C ASP A 619 -40.58 37.20 50.07
N GLU A 620 -41.59 36.71 49.33
CA GLU A 620 -41.52 35.44 48.57
C GLU A 620 -40.54 35.50 47.38
N GLU A 621 -40.30 36.67 46.78
CA GLU A 621 -39.29 36.81 45.70
C GLU A 621 -37.87 36.69 46.28
N GLN A 622 -37.65 37.27 47.46
CA GLN A 622 -36.41 37.16 48.20
C GLN A 622 -36.18 35.71 48.68
N LYS A 623 -37.21 35.03 49.18
CA LYS A 623 -37.17 33.63 49.64
C LYS A 623 -36.65 32.66 48.56
N ALA A 624 -37.03 32.85 47.30
CA ALA A 624 -36.54 32.03 46.18
C ALA A 624 -35.03 32.23 45.87
N ARG A 625 -34.44 33.33 46.34
CA ARG A 625 -33.10 33.79 45.95
C ARG A 625 -32.06 33.69 47.07
N ILE A 626 -32.47 33.71 48.34
CA ILE A 626 -31.55 33.79 49.49
C ILE A 626 -30.56 32.62 49.62
N PHE A 627 -30.90 31.44 49.08
CA PHE A 627 -30.00 30.28 49.06
C PHE A 627 -29.11 30.21 47.81
N GLY A 628 -29.23 31.18 46.89
CA GLY A 628 -28.37 31.32 45.73
C GLY A 628 -26.98 31.87 46.11
N ARG A 629 -25.92 31.36 45.48
CA ARG A 629 -24.55 31.86 45.69
C ARG A 629 -24.42 33.31 45.24
N PHE A 630 -23.79 34.14 46.07
CA PHE A 630 -23.55 35.58 45.81
C PHE A 630 -24.83 36.41 45.60
N GLN A 631 -26.00 35.88 45.93
CA GLN A 631 -27.25 36.63 45.82
C GLN A 631 -27.51 37.39 47.11
N GLN A 632 -27.66 38.70 47.00
CA GLN A 632 -28.05 39.59 48.10
C GLN A 632 -29.29 40.36 47.67
N ALA A 633 -30.28 40.45 48.55
CA ALA A 633 -31.50 41.20 48.30
C ALA A 633 -31.19 42.72 48.30
N ASP A 634 -31.12 43.30 47.10
CA ASP A 634 -31.07 44.73 46.76
C ASP A 634 -29.94 45.64 47.29
N GLY A 635 -29.45 46.52 46.40
CA GLY A 635 -28.27 47.37 46.60
C GLY A 635 -28.41 48.53 47.62
N SER A 636 -29.56 48.67 48.29
CA SER A 636 -29.79 49.70 49.32
C SER A 636 -29.60 49.16 50.76
N ILE A 637 -29.86 47.86 50.98
CA ILE A 637 -29.67 47.18 52.28
C ILE A 637 -28.20 46.75 52.47
N THR A 638 -27.48 46.54 51.36
CA THR A 638 -26.06 46.10 51.34
C THR A 638 -25.07 47.10 51.94
N ARG A 639 -25.41 48.39 52.00
CA ARG A 639 -24.50 49.42 52.55
C ARG A 639 -24.47 49.49 54.08
N ARG A 640 -25.48 48.95 54.77
CA ARG A 640 -25.62 49.13 56.22
C ARG A 640 -25.24 47.90 57.04
N PHE A 641 -25.33 46.70 56.46
CA PHE A 641 -25.14 45.46 57.23
C PHE A 641 -24.21 44.41 56.62
N GLY A 642 -23.50 44.66 55.51
CA GLY A 642 -22.31 43.90 55.05
C GLY A 642 -22.37 42.36 55.12
N GLY A 643 -22.55 41.66 54.00
CA GLY A 643 -22.51 40.19 53.92
C GLY A 643 -21.81 39.69 52.66
N THR A 644 -21.50 38.40 52.59
CA THR A 644 -20.86 37.76 51.42
C THR A 644 -21.90 37.13 50.48
N GLY A 645 -23.11 36.86 50.99
CA GLY A 645 -24.15 36.14 50.26
C GLY A 645 -23.82 34.68 50.00
N LEU A 646 -22.79 34.13 50.69
CA LEU A 646 -22.34 32.75 50.54
C LEU A 646 -22.75 31.85 51.71
N GLY A 647 -22.88 32.42 52.92
CA GLY A 647 -23.12 31.63 54.14
C GLY A 647 -24.34 30.71 54.05
N LEU A 648 -25.51 31.20 53.61
CA LEU A 648 -26.73 30.37 53.52
C LEU A 648 -26.61 29.27 52.44
N ALA A 649 -25.93 29.55 51.33
CA ALA A 649 -25.67 28.55 50.30
C ALA A 649 -24.75 27.43 50.81
N ILE A 650 -23.69 27.78 51.54
CA ILE A 650 -22.77 26.83 52.20
C ILE A 650 -23.50 26.01 53.26
N SER A 651 -24.30 26.65 54.10
CA SER A 651 -25.11 25.94 55.11
C SER A 651 -26.04 24.91 54.49
N ARG A 652 -26.70 25.24 53.37
CA ARG A 652 -27.59 24.30 52.66
C ARG A 652 -26.81 23.11 52.10
N GLU A 653 -25.63 23.33 51.53
CA GLU A 653 -24.80 22.24 50.99
C GLU A 653 -24.23 21.34 52.10
N LEU A 654 -23.77 21.91 53.22
CA LEU A 654 -23.30 21.14 54.37
C LEU A 654 -24.41 20.28 54.98
N VAL A 655 -25.62 20.83 55.13
CA VAL A 655 -26.78 20.07 55.60
C VAL A 655 -27.13 18.94 54.63
N GLY A 656 -27.08 19.20 53.32
CA GLY A 656 -27.27 18.16 52.30
C GLY A 656 -26.23 17.03 52.37
N LEU A 657 -24.96 17.35 52.62
CA LEU A 657 -23.90 16.35 52.82
C LEU A 657 -24.10 15.53 54.11
N MET A 658 -24.73 16.12 55.15
CA MET A 658 -25.12 15.42 56.38
C MET A 658 -26.42 14.61 56.23
N GLY A 659 -26.99 14.52 55.01
CA GLY A 659 -28.19 13.74 54.73
C GLY A 659 -29.50 14.46 55.05
N GLY A 660 -29.45 15.77 55.27
CA GLY A 660 -30.59 16.60 55.64
C GLY A 660 -30.99 17.64 54.60
N TRP A 661 -31.88 18.55 55.00
CA TRP A 661 -32.29 19.70 54.20
C TRP A 661 -32.51 20.94 55.07
N LEU A 662 -32.40 22.12 54.46
CA LEU A 662 -32.50 23.43 55.13
C LEU A 662 -33.49 24.32 54.40
N GLU A 663 -34.47 24.87 55.14
CA GLU A 663 -35.54 25.73 54.64
C GLU A 663 -35.73 26.98 55.52
N CYS A 664 -36.61 27.86 55.07
CA CYS A 664 -36.97 29.07 55.78
C CYS A 664 -38.41 29.50 55.52
N ASP A 665 -38.95 30.28 56.45
CA ASP A 665 -40.20 31.00 56.30
C ASP A 665 -40.07 32.41 56.91
N SER A 666 -40.71 33.41 56.31
CA SER A 666 -40.61 34.79 56.78
C SER A 666 -41.76 35.63 56.24
N MET A 667 -42.15 36.66 57.02
CA MET A 667 -43.07 37.71 56.59
C MET A 667 -42.45 39.08 56.86
N PRO A 668 -42.52 40.05 55.93
CA PRO A 668 -42.00 41.40 56.15
C PRO A 668 -42.57 42.04 57.42
N GLY A 669 -41.69 42.52 58.30
CA GLY A 669 -42.01 43.18 59.57
C GLY A 669 -42.36 42.25 60.74
N GLN A 670 -42.34 40.93 60.56
CA GLN A 670 -42.66 39.94 61.62
C GLN A 670 -41.49 39.01 61.95
N GLY A 671 -40.35 39.14 61.25
CA GLY A 671 -39.17 38.31 61.46
C GLY A 671 -39.04 37.12 60.51
N SER A 672 -38.03 36.30 60.75
CA SER A 672 -37.69 35.13 59.92
C SER A 672 -37.45 33.88 60.77
N ARG A 673 -37.78 32.72 60.20
CA ARG A 673 -37.53 31.41 60.79
C ARG A 673 -36.77 30.54 59.79
N PHE A 674 -35.57 30.12 60.17
CA PHE A 674 -34.77 29.17 59.41
C PHE A 674 -34.73 27.85 60.18
N TRP A 675 -34.91 26.73 59.48
CA TRP A 675 -34.75 25.42 60.11
C TRP A 675 -34.08 24.43 59.19
N PHE A 676 -33.45 23.44 59.81
CA PHE A 676 -32.92 22.29 59.09
C PHE A 676 -33.13 21.02 59.91
N GLU A 677 -33.22 19.91 59.18
CA GLU A 677 -33.40 18.58 59.73
C GLU A 677 -32.26 17.70 59.27
N ILE A 678 -31.66 16.99 60.21
CA ILE A 678 -30.59 16.03 59.96
C ILE A 678 -30.80 14.77 60.81
N PRO A 679 -30.42 13.59 60.28
CA PRO A 679 -30.42 12.36 61.05
C PRO A 679 -29.27 12.38 62.07
N LEU A 680 -29.63 12.36 63.36
CA LEU A 680 -28.66 12.27 64.48
C LEU A 680 -29.08 11.11 65.40
N PRO A 681 -28.64 9.87 65.12
CA PRO A 681 -28.98 8.72 65.93
C PRO A 681 -28.38 8.83 67.34
N SER A 682 -29.09 8.25 68.32
CA SER A 682 -28.64 8.21 69.71
C SER A 682 -27.48 7.25 69.89
N ALA A 683 -26.45 7.66 70.62
CA ALA A 683 -25.25 6.86 70.85
C ALA A 683 -25.38 5.85 72.03
N GLU A 684 -26.58 5.61 72.60
CA GLU A 684 -26.76 4.93 73.91
C GLU A 684 -26.95 3.39 73.91
N ALA A 685 -26.62 2.65 72.84
CA ALA A 685 -26.76 1.19 72.83
C ALA A 685 -25.44 0.42 72.64
N ALA A 686 -24.46 0.63 73.52
CA ALA A 686 -23.46 -0.38 73.92
C ALA A 686 -22.59 0.10 75.12
N VAL A 687 -22.80 -0.53 76.28
CA VAL A 687 -21.79 -0.90 77.31
C VAL A 687 -20.93 0.25 77.87
N GLU A 688 -21.32 0.80 79.03
CA GLU A 688 -20.74 0.48 80.36
C GLU A 688 -19.26 0.88 80.58
N THR A 689 -19.05 1.63 81.67
CA THR A 689 -17.79 2.09 82.28
C THR A 689 -17.09 3.29 81.64
N ALA A 690 -17.74 4.44 81.74
CA ALA A 690 -17.00 5.66 82.03
C ALA A 690 -16.48 5.57 83.47
N GLU A 691 -15.17 5.38 83.65
CA GLU A 691 -14.51 5.88 84.85
C GLU A 691 -13.99 7.29 84.58
N THR A 692 -14.64 8.23 85.26
CA THR A 692 -14.20 9.59 85.54
C THR A 692 -12.74 9.62 85.98
N VAL A 693 -11.90 10.41 85.30
CA VAL A 693 -10.65 10.91 85.89
C VAL A 693 -10.74 12.43 85.99
N GLN A 694 -10.82 12.89 87.25
CA GLN A 694 -10.62 14.27 87.66
C GLN A 694 -9.16 14.70 87.41
N PRO A 695 -8.88 16.02 87.29
CA PRO A 695 -7.57 16.51 86.91
C PRO A 695 -6.59 16.44 88.09
N VAL A 696 -5.49 15.69 87.92
CA VAL A 696 -4.26 15.72 88.72
C VAL A 696 -3.14 15.43 87.71
N GLY A 697 -2.17 16.29 87.41
CA GLY A 697 -1.36 17.13 88.29
C GLY A 697 0.00 16.46 88.47
N ASP A 698 0.96 16.67 87.57
CA ASP A 698 2.31 17.13 87.94
C ASP A 698 3.16 17.44 86.69
N VAL A 699 3.89 18.54 86.77
CA VAL A 699 4.79 19.05 85.72
C VAL A 699 6.06 18.20 85.76
N ARG A 700 6.44 17.56 84.64
CA ARG A 700 7.81 17.03 84.50
C ARG A 700 8.78 18.20 84.68
N GLU A 701 9.65 18.14 85.70
CA GLU A 701 10.69 19.14 85.98
C GLU A 701 11.81 19.21 84.92
N GLN A 702 11.70 18.47 83.81
CA GLN A 702 12.67 18.47 82.71
C GLN A 702 12.00 18.81 81.38
N PRO A 703 12.64 19.66 80.55
CA PRO A 703 12.09 20.09 79.29
C PRO A 703 11.97 18.92 78.31
N LEU A 704 10.82 18.79 77.62
CA LEU A 704 10.59 17.74 76.62
C LEU A 704 11.58 17.90 75.46
N ARG A 705 12.31 16.85 75.10
CA ARG A 705 13.26 16.88 73.98
C ARG A 705 12.61 16.43 72.68
N VAL A 706 12.52 17.33 71.70
CA VAL A 706 11.87 17.10 70.40
C VAL A 706 12.92 17.05 69.30
N LEU A 707 12.92 15.97 68.51
CA LEU A 707 13.72 15.87 67.29
C LEU A 707 12.89 16.33 66.10
N LEU A 708 13.35 17.32 65.36
CA LEU A 708 12.74 17.78 64.11
C LEU A 708 13.61 17.42 62.92
N ALA A 709 13.07 16.66 61.97
CA ALA A 709 13.70 16.39 60.70
C ALA A 709 12.90 17.07 59.58
N ASP A 710 13.47 18.10 58.96
CA ASP A 710 12.85 18.83 57.85
C ASP A 710 13.98 19.42 57.00
N ASP A 711 13.96 19.21 55.69
CA ASP A 711 15.05 19.62 54.80
C ASP A 711 15.06 21.13 54.55
N HIS A 712 13.93 21.80 54.77
CA HIS A 712 13.78 23.21 54.48
C HIS A 712 14.10 24.10 55.71
N PRO A 713 15.14 24.96 55.65
CA PRO A 713 15.58 25.75 56.79
C PRO A 713 14.51 26.71 57.35
N ALA A 714 13.59 27.20 56.50
CA ALA A 714 12.49 28.06 56.94
C ALA A 714 11.46 27.30 57.79
N ASN A 715 11.16 26.04 57.47
CA ASN A 715 10.21 25.22 58.24
C ASN A 715 10.80 24.88 59.61
N ARG A 716 12.09 24.50 59.62
CA ARG A 716 12.84 24.31 60.88
C ARG A 716 12.76 25.56 61.76
N LYS A 717 12.94 26.75 61.16
CA LYS A 717 12.87 28.01 61.91
C LYS A 717 11.48 28.33 62.45
N VAL A 718 10.42 28.02 61.70
CA VAL A 718 9.03 28.22 62.14
C VAL A 718 8.71 27.35 63.36
N VAL A 719 9.07 26.06 63.32
CA VAL A 719 8.86 25.15 64.46
C VAL A 719 9.71 25.56 65.66
N GLU A 720 10.95 26.00 65.43
CA GLU A 720 11.83 26.55 66.47
C GLU A 720 11.22 27.78 67.16
N ILE A 721 10.61 28.70 66.41
CA ILE A 721 9.92 29.88 66.97
C ILE A 721 8.66 29.46 67.75
N MET A 722 7.87 28.52 67.22
CA MET A 722 6.64 28.05 67.87
C MET A 722 6.90 27.33 69.19
N LEU A 723 7.94 26.50 69.25
CA LEU A 723 8.31 25.76 70.45
C LEU A 723 9.23 26.57 71.38
N GLY A 724 9.93 27.60 70.88
CA GLY A 724 10.81 28.47 71.66
C GLY A 724 10.10 29.30 72.74
N ALA A 725 8.77 29.43 72.68
CA ALA A 725 7.95 30.04 73.74
C ALA A 725 7.55 29.06 74.86
N THR A 726 8.07 27.82 74.83
CA THR A 726 7.76 26.76 75.80
C THR A 726 9.02 26.15 76.42
N ALA A 727 8.85 25.36 77.48
CA ALA A 727 9.94 24.64 78.12
C ALA A 727 10.32 23.35 77.36
N MET A 728 10.41 23.38 76.02
CA MET A 728 10.81 22.22 75.20
C MET A 728 12.18 22.47 74.55
N GLU A 729 13.02 21.44 74.47
CA GLU A 729 14.31 21.48 73.79
C GLU A 729 14.16 20.91 72.37
N LEU A 730 14.37 21.72 71.35
CA LEU A 730 14.27 21.30 69.94
C LEU A 730 15.66 21.04 69.37
N VAL A 731 15.86 19.84 68.82
CA VAL A 731 17.05 19.48 68.03
C VAL A 731 16.62 19.27 66.59
N ALA A 732 17.17 20.06 65.66
CA ALA A 732 16.75 20.03 64.26
C ALA A 732 17.84 19.45 63.35
N VAL A 733 17.43 18.58 62.43
CA VAL A 733 18.27 17.93 61.41
C VAL A 733 17.64 18.08 60.03
N GLU A 734 18.44 17.86 58.98
CA GLU A 734 18.06 18.23 57.60
C GLU A 734 17.55 17.07 56.76
N ASP A 735 17.73 15.82 57.21
CA ASP A 735 17.28 14.64 56.48
C ASP A 735 16.98 13.45 57.42
N GLY A 736 16.31 12.44 56.87
CA GLY A 736 15.90 11.25 57.62
C GLY A 736 17.07 10.36 58.08
N ALA A 737 18.23 10.43 57.41
CA ALA A 737 19.39 9.62 57.77
C ALA A 737 20.08 10.22 59.00
N GLN A 738 20.24 11.54 59.04
CA GLN A 738 20.69 12.27 60.22
C GLN A 738 19.73 12.09 61.39
N ALA A 739 18.41 12.11 61.14
CA ALA A 739 17.39 11.85 62.15
C ALA A 739 17.54 10.46 62.77
N LEU A 740 17.68 9.42 61.94
CA LEU A 740 17.90 8.05 62.40
C LEU A 740 19.22 7.89 63.16
N ASP A 741 20.31 8.45 62.65
CA ASP A 741 21.63 8.36 63.28
C ASP A 741 21.67 9.05 64.64
N LEU A 742 21.04 10.21 64.77
CA LEU A 742 20.94 10.93 66.03
C LEU A 742 20.00 10.22 67.02
N PHE A 743 18.86 9.72 66.53
CA PHE A 743 17.91 8.95 67.35
C PHE A 743 18.54 7.67 67.95
N LYS A 744 19.47 7.04 67.24
CA LYS A 744 20.22 5.87 67.76
C LYS A 744 21.19 6.23 68.89
N ARG A 745 21.71 7.45 68.90
CA ARG A 745 22.76 7.90 69.83
C ARG A 745 22.17 8.58 71.07
N GLU A 746 21.08 9.31 70.89
CA GLU A 746 20.45 10.10 71.95
C GLU A 746 19.04 9.56 72.29
N ALA A 747 18.38 10.20 73.26
CA ALA A 747 17.00 9.93 73.61
C ALA A 747 16.16 11.20 73.37
N PHE A 748 15.02 11.00 72.71
CA PHE A 748 14.05 12.05 72.38
C PHE A 748 12.67 11.63 72.86
N ASP A 749 11.87 12.60 73.25
CA ASP A 749 10.51 12.40 73.75
C ASP A 749 9.46 12.39 72.65
N LEU A 750 9.75 13.08 71.55
CA LEU A 750 8.90 13.21 70.38
C LEU A 750 9.77 13.44 69.14
N VAL A 751 9.34 12.88 68.00
CA VAL A 751 9.94 13.18 66.69
C VAL A 751 8.89 13.83 65.80
N LEU A 752 9.24 14.99 65.22
CA LEU A 752 8.52 15.63 64.13
C LEU A 752 9.28 15.31 62.84
N MET A 753 8.68 14.49 61.97
CA MET A 753 9.35 13.94 60.79
C MET A 753 8.71 14.47 59.53
N ASP A 754 9.43 15.24 58.71
CA ASP A 754 8.95 15.60 57.39
C ASP A 754 8.90 14.39 56.46
N MET A 755 7.79 14.23 55.75
CA MET A 755 7.57 13.05 54.92
C MET A 755 8.53 12.97 53.74
N GLN A 756 8.83 14.11 53.13
CA GLN A 756 9.65 14.20 51.91
C GLN A 756 10.94 14.95 52.23
N MET A 757 12.05 14.21 52.32
CA MET A 757 13.38 14.75 52.53
C MET A 757 14.38 14.06 51.59
N PRO A 758 15.44 14.74 51.14
CA PRO A 758 16.52 14.14 50.37
C PRO A 758 17.33 13.15 51.21
N VAL A 759 18.17 12.34 50.55
CA VAL A 759 19.02 11.30 51.15
C VAL A 759 18.25 10.12 51.75
N MET A 760 17.40 10.36 52.75
CA MET A 760 16.47 9.40 53.30
C MET A 760 15.16 10.10 53.63
N ASP A 761 14.07 9.63 53.03
CA ASP A 761 12.73 10.18 53.24
C ASP A 761 12.18 9.83 54.64
N GLY A 762 11.16 10.58 55.07
CA GLY A 762 10.58 10.45 56.41
C GLY A 762 9.88 9.11 56.66
N LEU A 763 9.32 8.48 55.63
CA LEU A 763 8.68 7.16 55.77
C LEU A 763 9.73 6.08 56.02
N THR A 764 10.80 6.08 55.22
CA THR A 764 11.93 5.17 55.35
C THR A 764 12.63 5.37 56.70
N ALA A 765 12.85 6.63 57.10
CA ALA A 765 13.41 6.96 58.41
C ALA A 765 12.53 6.47 59.57
N THR A 766 11.22 6.70 59.50
CA THR A 766 10.24 6.24 60.51
C THR A 766 10.26 4.72 60.66
N ALA A 767 10.21 3.98 59.55
CA ALA A 767 10.27 2.52 59.58
C ALA A 767 11.59 2.01 60.17
N ALA A 768 12.71 2.67 59.83
CA ALA A 768 14.03 2.33 60.35
C ALA A 768 14.17 2.64 61.86
N ILE A 769 13.58 3.74 62.34
CA ILE A 769 13.52 4.07 63.77
C ILE A 769 12.72 3.00 64.52
N ARG A 770 11.55 2.61 64.01
CA ARG A 770 10.71 1.57 64.61
C ARG A 770 11.42 0.21 64.69
N ALA A 771 12.13 -0.17 63.63
CA ALA A 771 12.94 -1.40 63.63
C ALA A 771 14.07 -1.35 64.68
N PHE A 772 14.72 -0.20 64.82
CA PHE A 772 15.78 -0.02 65.82
C PHE A 772 15.24 -0.09 67.26
N GLU A 773 14.11 0.56 67.55
CA GLU A 773 13.48 0.49 68.87
C GLU A 773 13.15 -0.95 69.26
N ALA A 774 12.54 -1.72 68.34
CA ALA A 774 12.23 -3.13 68.56
C ALA A 774 13.49 -3.98 68.79
N GLN A 775 14.56 -3.74 68.03
CA GLN A 775 15.81 -4.48 68.16
C GLN A 775 16.58 -4.15 69.44
N ALA A 776 16.57 -2.87 69.86
CA ALA A 776 17.27 -2.39 71.04
C ALA A 776 16.44 -2.53 72.33
N GLY A 777 15.17 -2.96 72.23
CA GLY A 777 14.24 -3.04 73.37
C GLY A 777 13.90 -1.66 73.96
N ARG A 778 13.95 -0.60 73.14
CA ARG A 778 13.62 0.77 73.57
C ARG A 778 12.10 0.98 73.57
N ALA A 779 11.63 1.80 74.50
CA ALA A 779 10.24 2.27 74.50
C ALA A 779 9.97 3.06 73.20
N ARG A 780 8.76 2.93 72.68
CA ARG A 780 8.34 3.57 71.43
C ARG A 780 8.23 5.08 71.62
N THR A 781 9.12 5.85 70.98
CA THR A 781 9.02 7.31 70.96
C THR A 781 7.95 7.74 69.95
N PRO A 782 7.00 8.62 70.30
CA PRO A 782 6.00 9.13 69.36
C PRO A 782 6.63 9.84 68.16
N ILE A 783 6.14 9.52 66.96
CA ILE A 783 6.57 10.15 65.69
C ILE A 783 5.34 10.76 65.02
N LEU A 784 5.35 12.08 64.86
CA LEU A 784 4.35 12.84 64.11
C LEU A 784 4.90 13.17 62.72
N MET A 785 4.22 12.67 61.70
CA MET A 785 4.58 12.93 60.31
C MET A 785 4.09 14.32 59.88
N LEU A 786 5.00 15.18 59.42
CA LEU A 786 4.66 16.47 58.84
C LEU A 786 4.44 16.29 57.34
N THR A 787 3.25 16.63 56.85
CA THR A 787 2.91 16.47 55.43
C THR A 787 2.49 17.80 54.81
N ALA A 788 2.75 17.97 53.51
CA ALA A 788 2.38 19.18 52.78
C ALA A 788 0.87 19.30 52.49
N ASN A 789 0.11 18.19 52.54
CA ASN A 789 -1.35 18.14 52.32
C ASN A 789 -2.02 16.96 53.06
N ALA A 790 -3.29 17.13 53.48
CA ALA A 790 -4.11 16.15 54.21
C ALA A 790 -4.65 14.99 53.33
N MET A 791 -3.92 14.55 52.29
CA MET A 791 -4.44 13.49 51.42
C MET A 791 -4.43 12.15 52.15
N ALA A 792 -5.55 11.41 52.10
CA ALA A 792 -5.73 10.14 52.79
C ALA A 792 -4.61 9.12 52.51
N GLU A 793 -4.06 9.12 51.29
CA GLU A 793 -2.93 8.26 50.90
C GLU A 793 -1.64 8.57 51.67
N HIS A 794 -1.37 9.84 52.00
CA HIS A 794 -0.18 10.21 52.78
C HIS A 794 -0.34 9.89 54.27
N VAL A 795 -1.54 10.05 54.81
CA VAL A 795 -1.85 9.65 56.19
C VAL A 795 -1.71 8.14 56.35
N GLU A 796 -2.24 7.37 55.40
CA GLU A 796 -2.15 5.91 55.43
C GLU A 796 -0.71 5.42 55.22
N ALA A 797 0.05 6.03 54.32
CA ALA A 797 1.48 5.72 54.13
C ALA A 797 2.30 6.00 55.41
N GLY A 798 2.04 7.13 56.08
CA GLY A 798 2.69 7.46 57.37
C GLY A 798 2.36 6.45 58.46
N ARG A 799 1.07 6.09 58.60
CA ARG A 799 0.61 5.07 59.56
C ARG A 799 1.22 3.70 59.26
N ALA A 800 1.28 3.30 57.99
CA ALA A 800 1.88 2.03 57.56
C ALA A 800 3.39 1.97 57.85
N ALA A 801 4.10 3.10 57.76
CA ALA A 801 5.51 3.20 58.15
C ALA A 801 5.72 3.18 59.68
N GLY A 802 4.66 3.37 60.47
CA GLY A 802 4.68 3.33 61.93
C GLY A 802 4.68 4.70 62.62
N ALA A 803 4.27 5.77 61.93
CA ALA A 803 4.00 7.06 62.56
C ALA A 803 2.73 6.98 63.45
N ASP A 804 2.72 7.74 64.53
CA ASP A 804 1.62 7.72 65.52
C ASP A 804 0.60 8.83 65.29
N GLY A 805 0.95 9.80 64.44
CA GLY A 805 0.04 10.85 64.00
C GLY A 805 0.59 11.61 62.80
N HIS A 806 -0.21 12.54 62.28
CA HIS A 806 0.20 13.42 61.20
C HIS A 806 -0.24 14.85 61.48
N LEU A 807 0.54 15.80 60.99
CA LEU A 807 0.23 17.23 61.04
C LEU A 807 0.45 17.83 59.65
N THR A 808 -0.54 18.60 59.19
CA THR A 808 -0.45 19.25 57.88
C THR A 808 0.23 20.59 57.98
N LYS A 809 1.14 20.84 57.04
CA LYS A 809 1.75 22.14 56.80
C LYS A 809 0.76 23.04 56.02
N PRO A 810 0.69 24.36 56.30
CA PRO A 810 1.48 25.09 57.28
C PRO A 810 1.03 24.79 58.72
N LEU A 811 2.00 24.51 59.59
CA LEU A 811 1.75 24.22 61.00
C LEU A 811 1.20 25.46 61.69
N THR A 812 0.07 25.33 62.40
CA THR A 812 -0.42 26.37 63.30
C THR A 812 -0.04 26.02 64.73
N LEU A 813 0.12 27.02 65.59
CA LEU A 813 0.48 26.82 66.98
C LEU A 813 -0.52 25.90 67.70
N ALA A 814 -1.82 26.11 67.46
CA ALA A 814 -2.90 25.28 68.02
C ALA A 814 -2.83 23.82 67.54
N ALA A 815 -2.64 23.59 66.23
CA ALA A 815 -2.56 22.23 65.68
C ALA A 815 -1.30 21.49 66.13
N LEU A 816 -0.16 22.20 66.25
CA LEU A 816 1.08 21.63 66.76
C LEU A 816 0.94 21.22 68.22
N PHE A 817 0.41 22.09 69.09
CA PHE A 817 0.23 21.76 70.51
C PHE A 817 -0.83 20.68 70.76
N ASP A 818 -1.94 20.69 70.02
CA ASP A 818 -2.94 19.63 70.12
C ASP A 818 -2.37 18.28 69.63
N GLY A 819 -1.65 18.27 68.52
CA GLY A 819 -0.96 17.07 68.01
C GLY A 819 0.06 16.50 68.99
N ILE A 820 0.90 17.38 69.57
CA ILE A 820 1.86 16.99 70.62
C ILE A 820 1.13 16.48 71.85
N GLY A 821 0.07 17.18 72.30
CA GLY A 821 -0.73 16.80 73.46
C GLY A 821 -1.33 15.40 73.32
N ARG A 822 -1.93 15.10 72.17
CA ARG A 822 -2.49 13.77 71.88
C ARG A 822 -1.41 12.69 71.82
N ALA A 823 -0.33 12.91 71.08
CA ALA A 823 0.77 11.95 70.95
C ALA A 823 1.44 11.63 72.29
N MET A 824 1.58 12.63 73.17
CA MET A 824 2.16 12.46 74.50
C MET A 824 1.18 11.82 75.48
N ALA A 825 -0.13 12.11 75.39
CA ALA A 825 -1.16 11.45 76.20
C ALA A 825 -1.26 9.95 75.88
N ASP A 826 -1.14 9.58 74.60
CA ASP A 826 -1.15 8.18 74.18
C ASP A 826 0.13 7.44 74.62
N ARG A 827 1.29 8.10 74.63
CA ARG A 827 2.52 7.55 75.22
C ARG A 827 2.37 7.27 76.73
N ALA A 828 1.77 8.20 77.48
CA ALA A 828 1.56 8.03 78.92
C ALA A 828 0.60 6.88 79.25
N ARG A 829 -0.37 6.58 78.37
CA ARG A 829 -1.26 5.42 78.50
C ARG A 829 -0.56 4.09 78.22
N VAL A 830 0.45 4.08 77.35
CA VAL A 830 1.25 2.88 77.00
C VAL A 830 2.35 2.59 78.03
N GLU A 831 2.85 3.59 78.78
CA GLU A 831 3.82 3.40 79.87
C GLU A 831 3.17 2.97 81.21
N VAL A 832 1.85 3.07 81.37
CA VAL A 832 1.09 2.69 82.59
C VAL A 832 0.38 1.32 82.46
N ALA A 833 0.33 0.75 81.26
CA ALA A 833 -0.13 -0.62 80.98
C ALA A 833 1.06 -1.59 80.93
#